data_AF-A0AAR2J160-F1
#
_entry.id   AF-A0AAR2J160-F1
#
_cell.length_a   1.000
_cell.length_b   1.000
_cell.length_c   1.000
_cell.angle_alpha   90.00
_cell.angle_beta   90.00
_cell.angle_gamma   90.00
#
_symmetry.space_group_name_H-M   'P 1'
#
loop_
_entity.id
_entity.type
_entity.pdbx_description
1 polymer ?
#
loop_
_entity_poly.entity_id
_entity_poly.type
_entity_poly.pdbx_seq_one_letter_code
_entity_poly.pdbx_strand_id
1 'polypeptide(L)'
;YLSSCRISHSFKAGGQMKLFVSEGNPHCVKVLAGLEVTGVKCDVQLVSHEERVVPFLNRPVLPVLLLPSGQHLFSPNAICQYLFEVVGKEASDDGNQLLEWEATELQPAVLQALHMLMLQGKSGEAGTVLKGPLGWLEQYLSKRTTPFLTEETVAVADIVLWAALYPILSNSTFEAGELPSVRGWFKRVSQVPACEAAVQRVLQGKGLDALKNFLQKQPAPHIQRRDSPSSMEDSELMMTEEEVEVAAQAWSKGLPDCSDSTQKKHPILPQEGKRNVLVTSALPYVNNVPHLGNIIGCVLSADVFARYGRLRGWNLLYVCGTDEYGTATENKAREEGLTPQEICDKYHAVHSSIYKWFQIDFDYFGRTTTEQQTEIAQDIFWRLHERGYLLEDVVEQLRCENCQRFLADRFVEGVCPHCKYPEARGDQCDKCGRLINAVELKEPQCKVCQQTPEIRSSKHLFLDLPKLEGELEQWLEKSMGSGDWTVNAKHITRSWLRDGLKPRCITRDLQWGTPVPHPDFSDKVFYVWFDAPIGYLSITANYTSEWEKWWKNPQQVELYNFMAKDNVPFHSVVFPCSLLGAQDNYTLVNNLVATEYLNYEDTKFSKSRGVGVFGDMAKDTGIPSDVWRFYLLYLRPEGQDSAFSWADMALKNNSELLNNLGNFINRAGMFVSKFFEGHVPEMVLQDEDKRLIAQVCWELKQYIQLLDKVRIRDALKCILNISRHGNQYIQVNEPWKKIKGGDDDRKRAGTVTGVSVNVACLLSAMLEPYMPTVSQTIRDQLQAPAHCARAMLYADRGFLCSLSAGHRIGTVSPLFQKLESEQIEALRKRFGGQQVSTVNSAQPKPPAAAAPAVNASVSAADPEKAKQLAAAVAKQGDKVRALKAQKAEKSVVTAEVTKLLELKKELALAEGKNPEPSLQKGKKK
;
A
#
# COMPACT_ATOMS: atom_id res chain seq x y z
N TYR A 1 -5.47 1.58 14.16
CA TYR A 1 -4.94 0.31 14.69
C TYR A 1 -5.31 0.08 16.17
N LEU A 2 -6.19 0.89 16.78
CA LEU A 2 -6.40 0.89 18.24
C LEU A 2 -7.81 0.56 18.75
N SER A 3 -8.75 0.09 17.92
CA SER A 3 -10.15 -0.13 18.40
C SER A 3 -10.75 -1.52 18.18
N SER A 4 -10.01 -2.51 17.70
CA SER A 4 -10.62 -3.83 17.44
C SER A 4 -9.76 -5.01 17.86
N CYS A 5 -9.57 -5.17 19.17
CA CYS A 5 -9.19 -6.46 19.76
C CYS A 5 -10.17 -6.76 20.90
N ARG A 6 -11.36 -7.27 20.58
CA ARG A 6 -12.18 -7.98 21.57
C ARG A 6 -11.49 -9.31 21.87
N ILE A 7 -10.71 -9.35 22.93
CA ILE A 7 -9.98 -10.54 23.35
C ILE A 7 -10.90 -11.36 24.26
N SER A 8 -11.56 -12.39 23.70
CA SER A 8 -12.18 -13.43 24.51
C SER A 8 -11.09 -14.37 25.03
N HIS A 9 -10.72 -14.28 26.32
CA HIS A 9 -9.80 -15.22 26.93
C HIS A 9 -10.44 -15.94 28.13
N SER A 10 -10.55 -17.27 28.01
CA SER A 10 -10.84 -18.16 29.15
C SER A 10 -9.58 -18.29 30.01
N PHE A 11 -9.69 -17.99 31.30
CA PHE A 11 -8.60 -18.11 32.25
C PHE A 11 -8.17 -19.59 32.44
N LYS A 12 -6.91 -19.90 32.11
CA LYS A 12 -6.18 -21.03 32.70
C LYS A 12 -5.13 -20.46 33.67
N ALA A 13 -5.18 -20.95 34.90
CA ALA A 13 -4.45 -20.47 36.06
C ALA A 13 -2.94 -20.77 36.01
N GLY A 14 -2.10 -19.85 36.52
CA GLY A 14 -0.75 -20.17 37.00
C GLY A 14 0.30 -19.04 37.02
N GLY A 15 0.24 -18.06 36.13
CA GLY A 15 1.27 -17.00 36.03
C GLY A 15 0.87 -15.68 36.71
N GLN A 16 1.81 -15.00 37.37
CA GLN A 16 1.63 -13.64 37.90
C GLN A 16 2.05 -12.61 36.84
N MET A 17 1.23 -11.57 36.61
CA MET A 17 1.56 -10.47 35.69
C MET A 17 2.81 -9.72 36.15
N LYS A 18 3.69 -9.36 35.22
CA LYS A 18 4.88 -8.53 35.50
C LYS A 18 4.84 -7.24 34.71
N LEU A 19 4.98 -6.10 35.38
CA LEU A 19 5.02 -4.78 34.78
C LEU A 19 6.44 -4.23 34.87
N PHE A 20 7.06 -3.99 33.73
CA PHE A 20 8.40 -3.41 33.62
C PHE A 20 8.28 -1.91 33.36
N VAL A 21 8.89 -1.11 34.23
CA VAL A 21 8.89 0.36 34.20
C VAL A 21 10.31 0.91 34.35
N SER A 22 10.54 2.16 33.93
CA SER A 22 11.82 2.85 34.09
C SER A 22 11.64 4.20 34.78
N GLU A 23 12.62 4.60 35.57
CA GLU A 23 12.69 5.93 36.22
C GLU A 23 12.62 7.04 35.16
N GLY A 24 11.94 8.16 35.45
CA GLY A 24 11.94 9.33 34.55
C GLY A 24 11.25 9.14 33.20
N ASN A 25 10.61 8.01 32.93
CA ASN A 25 9.81 7.80 31.73
C ASN A 25 8.35 8.26 31.96
N PRO A 26 7.87 9.32 31.29
CA PRO A 26 6.52 9.85 31.53
C PRO A 26 5.41 8.85 31.20
N HIS A 27 5.63 7.90 30.27
CA HIS A 27 4.65 6.86 29.95
C HIS A 27 4.48 5.85 31.09
N CYS A 28 5.45 5.69 31.97
CA CYS A 28 5.32 4.82 33.15
C CYS A 28 4.35 5.40 34.18
N VAL A 29 4.14 6.72 34.21
CA VAL A 29 3.15 7.36 35.09
C VAL A 29 1.75 6.88 34.74
N LYS A 30 1.42 6.79 33.44
CA LYS A 30 0.13 6.30 32.94
C LYS A 30 -0.20 4.91 33.48
N VAL A 31 0.73 3.98 33.30
CA VAL A 31 0.50 2.57 33.60
C VAL A 31 0.54 2.30 35.11
N LEU A 32 1.41 2.98 35.86
CA LEU A 32 1.43 2.87 37.32
C LEU A 32 0.17 3.47 37.95
N ALA A 33 -0.30 4.62 37.46
CA ALA A 33 -1.55 5.20 37.93
C ALA A 33 -2.72 4.27 37.61
N GLY A 34 -2.77 3.69 36.41
CA GLY A 34 -3.78 2.69 36.04
C GLY A 34 -3.75 1.44 36.92
N LEU A 35 -2.55 0.95 37.26
CA LEU A 35 -2.39 -0.21 38.15
C LEU A 35 -2.88 0.07 39.57
N GLU A 36 -2.49 1.22 40.14
CA GLU A 36 -2.87 1.61 41.49
C GLU A 36 -4.38 1.93 41.60
N VAL A 37 -4.98 2.55 40.58
CA VAL A 37 -6.43 2.83 40.53
C VAL A 37 -7.25 1.54 40.46
N THR A 38 -6.76 0.53 39.73
CA THR A 38 -7.47 -0.74 39.54
C THR A 38 -7.20 -1.73 40.68
N GLY A 39 -6.10 -1.57 41.43
CA GLY A 39 -5.71 -2.49 42.50
C GLY A 39 -5.33 -3.90 41.99
N VAL A 40 -5.07 -4.04 40.69
CA VAL A 40 -4.73 -5.31 40.06
C VAL A 40 -3.38 -5.80 40.61
N LYS A 41 -3.31 -7.07 41.01
CA LYS A 41 -2.06 -7.67 41.49
C LYS A 41 -1.08 -7.87 40.33
N CYS A 42 -0.01 -7.08 40.32
CA CYS A 42 1.07 -7.17 39.34
C CYS A 42 2.42 -7.00 40.03
N ASP A 43 3.41 -7.80 39.65
CA ASP A 43 4.81 -7.65 40.07
C ASP A 43 5.46 -6.51 39.27
N VAL A 44 5.78 -5.39 39.92
CA VAL A 44 6.32 -4.19 39.26
C VAL A 44 7.85 -4.18 39.37
N GLN A 45 8.52 -4.27 38.24
CA GLN A 45 9.98 -4.29 38.13
C GLN A 45 10.51 -2.98 37.54
N LEU A 46 11.43 -2.34 38.26
CA LEU A 46 12.15 -1.17 37.78
C LEU A 46 13.38 -1.63 36.99
N VAL A 47 13.45 -1.27 35.71
CA VAL A 47 14.51 -1.67 34.78
C VAL A 47 15.15 -0.45 34.12
N SER A 48 16.35 -0.64 33.56
CA SER A 48 17.03 0.40 32.79
C SER A 48 16.27 0.73 31.51
N HIS A 49 16.36 1.98 31.03
CA HIS A 49 15.79 2.39 29.73
C HIS A 49 16.32 1.58 28.54
N GLU A 50 17.48 0.95 28.69
CA GLU A 50 18.15 0.16 27.65
C GLU A 50 17.82 -1.34 27.73
N GLU A 51 17.07 -1.74 28.76
CA GLU A 51 16.72 -3.13 29.00
C GLU A 51 15.73 -3.64 27.96
N ARG A 52 16.10 -4.74 27.29
CA ARG A 52 15.31 -5.32 26.20
C ARG A 52 14.34 -6.36 26.74
N VAL A 53 13.24 -5.89 27.31
CA VAL A 53 12.19 -6.73 27.91
C VAL A 53 11.44 -7.53 26.85
N VAL A 54 11.20 -6.97 25.66
CA VAL A 54 10.49 -7.63 24.56
C VAL A 54 11.50 -8.21 23.57
N PRO A 55 11.69 -9.55 23.50
CA PRO A 55 12.81 -10.15 22.78
C PRO A 55 12.81 -9.91 21.26
N PHE A 56 11.62 -9.71 20.68
CA PHE A 56 11.41 -9.58 19.24
C PHE A 56 11.40 -8.13 18.74
N LEU A 57 11.47 -7.12 19.62
CA LEU A 57 11.54 -5.71 19.21
C LEU A 57 12.98 -5.29 18.98
N ASN A 58 13.24 -4.59 17.86
CA ASN A 58 14.57 -4.10 17.49
C ASN A 58 15.08 -2.92 18.35
N ARG A 59 14.23 -2.32 19.18
CA ARG A 59 14.56 -1.23 20.11
C ARG A 59 13.95 -1.51 21.50
N PRO A 60 14.60 -1.09 22.59
CA PRO A 60 13.99 -1.12 23.93
C PRO A 60 12.71 -0.29 23.95
N VAL A 61 11.63 -0.83 24.53
CA VAL A 61 10.34 -0.15 24.71
C VAL A 61 9.91 -0.36 26.15
N LEU A 62 9.52 0.71 26.84
CA LEU A 62 8.98 0.72 28.19
C LEU A 62 7.90 1.81 28.30
N PRO A 63 6.80 1.59 29.06
CA PRO A 63 6.51 0.43 29.91
C PRO A 63 6.07 -0.84 29.15
N VAL A 64 6.22 -2.01 29.78
CA VAL A 64 5.79 -3.31 29.22
C VAL A 64 5.08 -4.14 30.28
N LEU A 65 3.90 -4.68 29.97
CA LEU A 65 3.20 -5.67 30.79
C LEU A 65 3.35 -7.06 30.16
N LEU A 66 3.96 -7.99 30.91
CA LEU A 66 4.00 -9.41 30.58
C LEU A 66 2.81 -10.13 31.22
N LEU A 67 1.95 -10.67 30.35
CA LEU A 67 0.77 -11.42 30.75
C LEU A 67 1.13 -12.85 31.16
N PRO A 68 0.29 -13.54 31.95
CA PRO A 68 0.48 -14.94 32.32
C PRO A 68 0.54 -15.89 31.11
N SER A 69 -0.03 -15.47 29.97
CA SER A 69 0.02 -16.18 28.69
C SER A 69 1.39 -16.15 28.01
N GLY A 70 2.35 -15.37 28.52
CA GLY A 70 3.63 -15.09 27.86
C GLY A 70 3.59 -13.98 26.82
N GLN A 71 2.43 -13.34 26.62
CA GLN A 71 2.27 -12.20 25.71
C GLN A 71 2.73 -10.89 26.36
N HIS A 72 3.25 -9.98 25.54
CA HIS A 72 3.74 -8.67 25.98
C HIS A 72 2.81 -7.57 25.45
N LEU A 73 2.29 -6.73 26.34
CA LEU A 73 1.67 -5.46 25.99
C LEU A 73 2.69 -4.35 26.23
N PHE A 74 2.96 -3.53 25.22
CA PHE A 74 3.99 -2.47 25.26
C PHE A 74 3.46 -1.11 24.77
N SER A 75 2.14 -0.98 24.65
CA SER A 75 1.44 0.30 24.46
C SER A 75 0.88 0.76 25.81
N PRO A 76 1.25 1.95 26.32
CA PRO A 76 0.74 2.46 27.60
C PRO A 76 -0.79 2.47 27.68
N ASN A 77 -1.47 2.90 26.61
CA ASN A 77 -2.93 2.99 26.58
C ASN A 77 -3.57 1.59 26.58
N ALA A 78 -3.00 0.64 25.82
CA ALA A 78 -3.49 -0.74 25.81
C ALA A 78 -3.25 -1.45 27.15
N ILE A 79 -2.13 -1.16 27.83
CA ILE A 79 -1.87 -1.67 29.18
C ILE A 79 -2.92 -1.11 30.15
N CYS A 80 -3.20 0.19 30.12
CA CYS A 80 -4.22 0.80 30.97
C CYS A 80 -5.62 0.25 30.70
N GLN A 81 -6.03 0.10 29.43
CA GLN A 81 -7.31 -0.53 29.07
C GLN A 81 -7.40 -1.95 29.64
N TYR A 82 -6.36 -2.77 29.43
CA TYR A 82 -6.32 -4.13 29.95
C TYR A 82 -6.44 -4.18 31.48
N LEU A 83 -5.75 -3.29 32.22
CA LEU A 83 -5.84 -3.24 33.68
C LEU A 83 -7.26 -2.91 34.18
N PHE A 84 -7.95 -2.00 33.48
CA PHE A 84 -9.34 -1.63 33.79
C PHE A 84 -10.33 -2.73 33.40
N GLU A 85 -10.11 -3.42 32.26
CA GLU A 85 -10.89 -4.58 31.84
C GLU A 85 -10.80 -5.74 32.83
N VAL A 86 -9.61 -6.00 33.41
CA VAL A 86 -9.40 -7.05 34.43
C VAL A 86 -10.30 -6.86 35.66
N VAL A 87 -10.67 -5.62 35.99
CA VAL A 87 -11.59 -5.29 37.10
C VAL A 87 -13.03 -5.05 36.65
N GLY A 88 -13.37 -5.39 35.40
CA GLY A 88 -14.71 -5.27 34.84
C GLY A 88 -15.14 -3.85 34.50
N LYS A 89 -14.17 -2.92 34.35
CA LYS A 89 -14.41 -1.52 33.95
C LYS A 89 -13.97 -1.32 32.50
N GLU A 90 -14.79 -1.73 31.54
CA GLU A 90 -14.51 -1.51 30.13
C GLU A 90 -14.59 -0.02 29.76
N ALA A 91 -13.77 0.42 28.82
CA ALA A 91 -13.84 1.78 28.29
C ALA A 91 -15.12 1.96 27.46
N SER A 92 -15.86 3.03 27.71
CA SER A 92 -16.96 3.46 26.84
C SER A 92 -16.48 3.81 25.42
N ASP A 93 -17.39 3.86 24.44
CA ASP A 93 -17.04 4.26 23.07
C ASP A 93 -16.39 5.66 23.04
N ASP A 94 -16.90 6.60 23.81
CA ASP A 94 -16.30 7.93 24.02
C ASP A 94 -14.91 7.83 24.67
N GLY A 95 -14.75 6.94 25.66
CA GLY A 95 -13.47 6.67 26.29
C GLY A 95 -12.43 6.12 25.32
N ASN A 96 -12.84 5.23 24.42
CA ASN A 96 -11.97 4.67 23.38
C ASN A 96 -11.57 5.73 22.34
N GLN A 97 -12.49 6.62 21.96
CA GLN A 97 -12.17 7.76 21.09
C GLN A 97 -11.16 8.70 21.74
N LEU A 98 -11.31 8.99 23.04
CA LEU A 98 -10.34 9.80 23.80
C LEU A 98 -8.96 9.14 23.88
N LEU A 99 -8.90 7.83 24.08
CA LEU A 99 -7.64 7.08 24.13
C LEU A 99 -6.94 7.01 22.76
N GLU A 100 -7.71 6.96 21.68
CA GLU A 100 -7.18 7.03 20.31
C GLU A 100 -6.67 8.44 20.00
N TRP A 101 -7.48 9.48 20.26
CA TRP A 101 -7.09 10.88 20.12
C TRP A 101 -5.85 11.23 20.94
N GLU A 102 -5.75 10.71 22.17
CA GLU A 102 -4.58 10.93 22.99
C GLU A 102 -3.31 10.33 22.36
N ALA A 103 -3.41 9.12 21.82
CA ALA A 103 -2.28 8.44 21.18
C ALA A 103 -1.85 9.11 19.86
N THR A 104 -2.79 9.65 19.09
CA THR A 104 -2.51 10.20 17.75
C THR A 104 -2.21 11.69 17.74
N GLU A 105 -2.85 12.47 18.62
CA GLU A 105 -2.78 13.95 18.60
C GLU A 105 -2.10 14.52 19.86
N LEU A 106 -2.58 14.16 21.06
CA LEU A 106 -2.09 14.79 22.29
C LEU A 106 -0.67 14.34 22.66
N GLN A 107 -0.38 13.04 22.63
CA GLN A 107 0.88 12.46 23.06
C GLN A 107 2.09 12.97 22.24
N PRO A 108 2.02 13.06 20.89
CA PRO A 108 3.09 13.67 20.10
C PRO A 108 3.31 15.15 20.43
N ALA A 109 2.22 15.92 20.58
CA ALA A 109 2.29 17.34 20.92
C ALA A 109 2.90 17.58 22.31
N VAL A 110 2.53 16.76 23.30
CA VAL A 110 3.11 16.78 24.64
C VAL A 110 4.61 16.45 24.61
N LEU A 111 5.02 15.42 23.86
CA LEU A 111 6.44 15.04 23.78
C LEU A 111 7.27 16.15 23.11
N GLN A 112 6.74 16.79 22.07
CA GLN A 112 7.37 17.95 21.44
C GLN A 112 7.47 19.15 22.39
N ALA A 113 6.40 19.47 23.11
CA ALA A 113 6.38 20.54 24.10
C ALA A 113 7.37 20.26 25.25
N LEU A 114 7.50 19.02 25.71
CA LEU A 114 8.46 18.64 26.73
C LEU A 114 9.92 18.78 26.26
N HIS A 115 10.23 18.45 25.01
CA HIS A 115 11.55 18.73 24.44
C HIS A 115 11.85 20.23 24.41
N MET A 116 10.88 21.06 24.02
CA MET A 116 11.03 22.52 24.00
C MET A 116 11.21 23.11 25.41
N LEU A 117 10.41 22.64 26.38
CA LEU A 117 10.44 23.13 27.77
C LEU A 117 11.69 22.67 28.52
N MET A 118 12.02 21.37 28.45
CA MET A 118 13.00 20.75 29.35
C MET A 118 14.42 20.68 28.78
N LEU A 119 14.56 20.66 27.44
CA LEU A 119 15.87 20.60 26.78
C LEU A 119 16.27 21.92 26.11
N GLN A 120 15.31 22.73 25.66
CA GLN A 120 15.59 23.95 24.86
C GLN A 120 15.25 25.27 25.58
N GLY A 121 14.54 25.23 26.71
CA GLY A 121 14.17 26.43 27.47
C GLY A 121 13.16 27.36 26.78
N LYS A 122 12.39 26.86 25.80
CA LYS A 122 11.47 27.64 24.95
C LYS A 122 10.01 27.52 25.42
N SER A 123 9.68 28.14 26.54
CA SER A 123 8.34 28.00 27.16
C SER A 123 7.19 28.54 26.30
N GLY A 124 7.36 29.69 25.64
CA GLY A 124 6.32 30.28 24.77
C GLY A 124 6.01 29.46 23.51
N GLU A 125 7.01 28.79 22.93
CA GLU A 125 6.81 27.92 21.76
C GLU A 125 6.09 26.62 22.14
N ALA A 126 6.37 26.07 23.33
CA ALA A 126 5.68 24.89 23.85
C ALA A 126 4.18 25.11 24.06
N GLY A 127 3.77 26.29 24.52
CA GLY A 127 2.36 26.68 24.61
C GLY A 127 1.66 26.74 23.24
N THR A 128 2.39 27.12 22.20
CA THR A 128 1.86 27.17 20.81
C THR A 128 1.58 25.77 20.27
N VAL A 129 2.48 24.81 20.50
CA VAL A 129 2.30 23.40 20.08
C VAL A 129 1.07 22.76 20.74
N LEU A 130 0.84 23.08 22.01
CA LEU A 130 -0.26 22.51 22.78
C LEU A 130 -1.58 23.26 22.65
N LYS A 131 -1.61 24.42 21.98
CA LYS A 131 -2.80 25.26 21.86
C LYS A 131 -3.98 24.52 21.22
N GLY A 132 -3.73 23.75 20.16
CA GLY A 132 -4.75 22.94 19.49
C GLY A 132 -5.33 21.86 20.41
N PRO A 133 -4.52 20.90 20.88
CA PRO A 133 -5.00 19.82 21.73
C PRO A 133 -5.63 20.28 23.06
N LEU A 134 -5.05 21.29 23.72
CA LEU A 134 -5.62 21.83 24.96
C LEU A 134 -6.91 22.63 24.71
N GLY A 135 -7.00 23.35 23.58
CA GLY A 135 -8.21 24.06 23.19
C GLY A 135 -9.36 23.11 22.90
N TRP A 136 -9.09 21.99 22.20
CA TRP A 136 -10.08 20.93 21.99
C TRP A 136 -10.54 20.33 23.31
N LEU A 137 -9.61 19.99 24.21
CA LEU A 137 -9.95 19.40 25.51
C LEU A 137 -10.75 20.37 26.40
N GLU A 138 -10.48 21.67 26.34
CA GLU A 138 -11.27 22.70 27.02
C GLU A 138 -12.69 22.79 26.49
N GLN A 139 -12.87 22.78 25.17
CA GLN A 139 -14.19 22.74 24.55
C GLN A 139 -14.93 21.43 24.85
N TYR A 140 -14.21 20.32 24.90
CA TYR A 140 -14.76 19.01 25.24
C TYR A 140 -15.28 18.98 26.68
N LEU A 141 -14.49 19.48 27.63
CA LEU A 141 -14.85 19.51 29.05
C LEU A 141 -15.93 20.54 29.38
N SER A 142 -15.90 21.73 28.76
CA SER A 142 -16.88 22.80 29.01
C SER A 142 -18.32 22.42 28.61
N LYS A 143 -18.49 21.47 27.68
CA LYS A 143 -19.80 20.99 27.22
C LYS A 143 -20.38 19.85 28.08
N ARG A 144 -19.63 19.33 29.06
CA ARG A 144 -20.05 18.18 29.88
C ARG A 144 -20.49 18.59 31.29
N THR A 145 -21.44 17.83 31.82
CA THR A 145 -21.97 17.99 33.19
C THR A 145 -21.34 17.01 34.20
N THR A 146 -20.52 16.07 33.74
CA THR A 146 -19.86 15.05 34.57
C THR A 146 -18.56 15.58 35.18
N PRO A 147 -18.18 15.15 36.39
CA PRO A 147 -16.95 15.59 37.05
C PRO A 147 -15.66 15.06 36.37
N PHE A 148 -15.74 13.93 35.66
CA PHE A 148 -14.67 13.29 34.89
C PHE A 148 -15.01 13.23 33.39
N LEU A 149 -14.07 12.79 32.54
CA LEU A 149 -14.16 12.91 31.08
C LEU A 149 -15.38 12.20 30.48
N THR A 150 -15.73 11.03 31.00
CA THR A 150 -16.80 10.19 30.45
C THR A 150 -17.88 9.84 31.46
N GLU A 151 -17.56 9.83 32.75
CA GLU A 151 -18.39 9.24 33.79
C GLU A 151 -18.39 10.08 35.08
N GLU A 152 -19.22 9.69 36.06
CA GLU A 152 -19.21 10.24 37.42
C GLU A 152 -17.99 9.78 38.25
N THR A 153 -17.32 8.72 37.80
CA THR A 153 -16.11 8.18 38.43
C THR A 153 -14.93 8.21 37.47
N VAL A 154 -13.72 8.09 38.02
CA VAL A 154 -12.48 8.08 37.24
C VAL A 154 -12.46 6.89 36.28
N ALA A 155 -12.43 7.18 34.98
CA ALA A 155 -12.30 6.19 33.92
C ALA A 155 -10.85 6.04 33.45
N VAL A 156 -10.59 5.04 32.61
CA VAL A 156 -9.26 4.82 32.03
C VAL A 156 -8.77 6.02 31.21
N ALA A 157 -9.67 6.71 30.51
CA ALA A 157 -9.35 7.91 29.75
C ALA A 157 -8.87 9.05 30.66
N ASP A 158 -9.47 9.21 31.84
CA ASP A 158 -9.04 10.23 32.81
C ASP A 158 -7.60 10.02 33.23
N ILE A 159 -7.23 8.78 33.57
CA ILE A 159 -5.88 8.44 34.00
C ILE A 159 -4.86 8.63 32.88
N VAL A 160 -5.18 8.19 31.66
CA VAL A 160 -4.27 8.28 30.52
C VAL A 160 -4.02 9.74 30.11
N LEU A 161 -5.08 10.54 29.96
CA LEU A 161 -4.94 11.96 29.56
C LEU A 161 -4.31 12.78 30.69
N TRP A 162 -4.69 12.53 31.95
CA TRP A 162 -4.08 13.24 33.09
C TRP A 162 -2.58 12.97 33.16
N ALA A 163 -2.15 11.70 33.08
CA ALA A 163 -0.73 11.35 33.16
C ALA A 163 0.07 11.88 31.97
N ALA A 164 -0.53 11.97 30.77
CA ALA A 164 0.09 12.62 29.63
C ALA A 164 0.31 14.12 29.87
N LEU A 165 -0.67 14.81 30.44
CA LEU A 165 -0.62 16.26 30.69
C LEU A 165 0.11 16.64 31.98
N TYR A 166 0.35 15.70 32.88
CA TYR A 166 0.96 15.96 34.19
C TYR A 166 2.28 16.73 34.08
N PRO A 167 3.25 16.32 33.24
CA PRO A 167 4.52 17.05 33.10
C PRO A 167 4.38 18.50 32.61
N ILE A 168 3.30 18.82 31.92
CA ILE A 168 3.02 20.14 31.36
C ILE A 168 2.28 21.00 32.39
N LEU A 169 1.16 20.51 32.90
CA LEU A 169 0.25 21.30 33.75
C LEU A 169 0.71 21.43 35.20
N SER A 170 1.64 20.56 35.65
CA SER A 170 2.32 20.71 36.94
C SER A 170 3.52 21.68 36.90
N ASN A 171 3.95 22.11 35.71
CA ASN A 171 5.07 23.02 35.55
C ASN A 171 4.62 24.48 35.72
N SER A 172 5.15 25.17 36.73
CA SER A 172 4.82 26.59 37.01
C SER A 172 5.29 27.55 35.92
N THR A 173 6.23 27.15 35.06
CA THR A 173 6.75 27.98 33.95
C THR A 173 5.96 27.83 32.66
N PHE A 174 4.97 26.94 32.62
CA PHE A 174 4.13 26.72 31.44
C PHE A 174 2.91 27.63 31.45
N GLU A 175 2.89 28.56 30.50
CA GLU A 175 1.73 29.42 30.22
C GLU A 175 0.97 28.88 29.01
N ALA A 176 -0.08 28.09 29.28
CA ALA A 176 -1.22 27.98 28.36
C ALA A 176 -2.27 28.97 28.85
N GLY A 177 -2.95 29.65 27.92
CA GLY A 177 -3.98 30.66 28.20
C GLY A 177 -5.14 30.17 29.09
N GLU A 178 -6.26 30.89 29.07
CA GLU A 178 -7.38 30.57 29.95
C GLU A 178 -7.99 29.17 29.64
N LEU A 179 -7.72 28.20 30.52
CA LEU A 179 -8.20 26.81 30.43
C LEU A 179 -8.89 26.37 31.75
N PRO A 180 -9.99 27.03 32.15
CA PRO A 180 -10.62 26.81 33.45
C PRO A 180 -11.18 25.39 33.60
N SER A 181 -11.75 24.81 32.54
CA SER A 181 -12.35 23.48 32.58
C SER A 181 -11.29 22.38 32.66
N VAL A 182 -10.23 22.48 31.84
CA VAL A 182 -9.08 21.58 31.87
C VAL A 182 -8.37 21.64 33.22
N ARG A 183 -8.09 22.84 33.75
CA ARG A 183 -7.42 22.96 35.07
C ARG A 183 -8.30 22.44 36.20
N GLY A 184 -9.60 22.66 36.13
CA GLY A 184 -10.57 22.12 37.09
C GLY A 184 -10.61 20.59 37.09
N TRP A 185 -10.71 19.97 35.91
CA TRP A 185 -10.65 18.52 35.74
C TRP A 185 -9.30 17.94 36.17
N PHE A 186 -8.20 18.53 35.73
CA PHE A 186 -6.84 18.09 36.05
C PHE A 186 -6.60 18.07 37.57
N LYS A 187 -7.09 19.10 38.29
CA LYS A 187 -7.00 19.15 39.76
C LYS A 187 -7.79 18.03 40.42
N ARG A 188 -8.99 17.69 39.92
CA ARG A 188 -9.81 16.58 40.45
C ARG A 188 -9.12 15.23 40.27
N VAL A 189 -8.59 14.95 39.08
CA VAL A 189 -7.86 13.69 38.83
C VAL A 189 -6.54 13.63 39.63
N SER A 190 -5.87 14.77 39.82
CA SER A 190 -4.64 14.83 40.64
C SER A 190 -4.88 14.54 42.12
N GLN A 191 -6.12 14.69 42.62
CA GLN A 191 -6.47 14.37 44.01
C GLN A 191 -6.71 12.88 44.26
N VAL A 192 -6.68 12.05 43.20
CA VAL A 192 -6.79 10.59 43.34
C VAL A 192 -5.47 10.07 43.93
N PRO A 193 -5.46 9.38 45.09
CA PRO A 193 -4.21 8.96 45.75
C PRO A 193 -3.28 8.12 44.88
N ALA A 194 -3.85 7.31 43.98
CA ALA A 194 -3.11 6.48 43.02
C ALA A 194 -2.27 7.31 42.01
N CYS A 195 -2.74 8.50 41.63
CA CYS A 195 -2.05 9.41 40.73
C CYS A 195 -0.77 9.97 41.38
N GLU A 196 -0.86 10.38 42.65
CA GLU A 196 0.30 10.87 43.41
C GLU A 196 1.34 9.77 43.64
N ALA A 197 0.91 8.56 44.00
CA ALA A 197 1.79 7.41 44.19
C ALA A 197 2.56 7.05 42.91
N ALA A 198 1.89 7.08 41.75
CA ALA A 198 2.52 6.80 40.46
C ALA A 198 3.59 7.86 40.09
N VAL A 199 3.30 9.14 40.32
CA VAL A 199 4.24 10.25 40.08
C VAL A 199 5.46 10.13 40.99
N GLN A 200 5.26 9.89 42.29
CA GLN A 200 6.37 9.72 43.24
C GLN A 200 7.28 8.56 42.84
N ARG A 201 6.70 7.46 42.36
CA ARG A 201 7.45 6.27 41.94
C ARG A 201 8.27 6.48 40.66
N VAL A 202 7.78 7.27 39.71
CA VAL A 202 8.49 7.55 38.44
C VAL A 202 9.49 8.68 38.57
N LEU A 203 9.15 9.76 39.30
CA LEU A 203 9.98 10.95 39.42
C LEU A 203 10.93 10.92 40.62
N GLN A 204 10.73 10.00 41.59
CA GLN A 204 11.58 9.79 42.76
C GLN A 204 11.95 11.09 43.52
N GLY A 205 11.01 12.03 43.64
CA GLY A 205 11.24 13.31 44.31
C GLY A 205 12.15 14.30 43.57
N LYS A 206 12.66 13.98 42.36
CA LYS A 206 13.50 14.87 41.53
C LYS A 206 12.67 15.83 40.65
N GLY A 207 11.35 15.86 40.81
CA GLY A 207 10.46 16.69 40.01
C GLY A 207 10.55 16.39 38.50
N LEU A 208 10.25 17.38 37.66
CA LEU A 208 10.27 17.22 36.20
C LEU A 208 11.68 17.03 35.63
N ASP A 209 12.73 17.33 36.39
CA ASP A 209 14.12 17.10 35.97
C ASP A 209 14.44 15.61 35.77
N ALA A 210 13.71 14.71 36.43
CA ALA A 210 13.81 13.27 36.20
C ALA A 210 13.54 12.86 34.74
N LEU A 211 12.75 13.66 34.01
CA LEU A 211 12.37 13.37 32.63
C LEU A 211 13.49 13.64 31.61
N LYS A 212 14.50 14.44 31.97
CA LYS A 212 15.57 14.88 31.04
C LYS A 212 16.33 13.70 30.44
N ASN A 213 16.68 12.71 31.26
CA ASN A 213 17.42 11.52 30.81
C ASN A 213 16.62 10.69 29.79
N PHE A 214 15.31 10.57 29.99
CA PHE A 214 14.42 9.90 29.04
C PHE A 214 14.34 10.70 27.73
N LEU A 215 14.08 12.01 27.83
CA LEU A 215 13.93 12.89 26.67
C LEU A 215 15.20 12.98 25.81
N GLN A 216 16.38 13.03 26.41
CA GLN A 216 17.66 13.05 25.67
C GLN A 216 17.92 11.76 24.86
N LYS A 217 17.35 10.63 25.29
CA LYS A 217 17.48 9.34 24.61
C LYS A 217 16.40 9.12 23.54
N GLN A 218 15.38 9.97 23.49
CA GLN A 218 14.38 9.95 22.43
C GLN A 218 14.92 10.69 21.19
N PRO A 219 14.55 10.26 19.97
CA PRO A 219 14.92 11.00 18.76
C PRO A 219 14.39 12.43 18.87
N ALA A 220 15.24 13.40 18.50
CA ALA A 220 14.85 14.80 18.46
C ALA A 220 13.55 14.93 17.64
N PRO A 221 12.53 15.64 18.15
CA PRO A 221 11.27 15.76 17.44
C PRO A 221 11.58 16.49 16.15
N HIS A 222 11.30 15.86 15.01
CA HIS A 222 11.57 16.48 13.72
C HIS A 222 10.85 17.82 13.68
N ILE A 223 11.60 18.89 13.43
CA ILE A 223 11.05 20.12 12.86
C ILE A 223 10.60 19.77 11.44
N GLN A 224 9.49 19.05 11.34
CA GLN A 224 8.55 19.40 10.30
C GLN A 224 8.02 20.76 10.73
N ARG A 225 8.63 21.83 10.21
CA ARG A 225 7.74 22.83 9.61
C ARG A 225 6.93 22.03 8.61
N ARG A 226 5.78 21.52 9.06
CA ARG A 226 4.59 21.64 8.23
C ARG A 226 4.62 23.12 7.89
N ASP A 227 5.02 23.45 6.67
CA ASP A 227 4.28 24.48 5.95
C ASP A 227 2.84 24.00 6.09
N SER A 228 2.22 24.50 7.14
CA SER A 228 0.90 24.06 7.54
C SER A 228 0.02 24.73 6.49
N PRO A 229 -0.74 23.98 5.68
CA PRO A 229 -2.09 24.44 5.49
C PRO A 229 -2.63 24.61 6.91
N SER A 230 -3.05 25.81 7.25
CA SER A 230 -3.75 26.15 8.49
C SER A 230 -4.53 24.95 9.04
N SER A 231 -4.35 24.70 10.34
CA SER A 231 -5.14 23.79 11.17
C SER A 231 -6.54 23.56 10.62
N MET A 232 -6.79 22.34 10.13
CA MET A 232 -8.12 21.90 9.78
C MET A 232 -8.34 20.53 10.39
N GLU A 233 -8.78 20.54 11.64
CA GLU A 233 -9.79 19.64 12.16
C GLU A 233 -10.48 20.39 13.34
N ASP A 234 -11.79 20.60 13.18
CA ASP A 234 -12.77 21.20 14.09
C ASP A 234 -12.55 22.63 14.62
N SER A 235 -12.00 23.53 13.80
CA SER A 235 -12.74 24.78 13.59
C SER A 235 -13.68 24.52 12.43
N GLU A 236 -14.92 25.01 12.47
CA GLU A 236 -15.58 25.32 11.20
C GLU A 236 -14.52 26.04 10.36
N LEU A 237 -14.20 25.50 9.19
CA LEU A 237 -13.48 26.23 8.16
C LEU A 237 -14.16 27.59 8.10
N MET A 238 -13.56 28.62 8.71
CA MET A 238 -14.07 29.97 8.61
C MET A 238 -13.65 30.46 7.24
N MET A 239 -14.24 29.84 6.21
CA MET A 239 -14.26 30.36 4.86
C MET A 239 -14.86 31.74 4.96
N THR A 240 -14.18 32.73 4.40
CA THR A 240 -14.73 34.08 4.42
C THR A 240 -16.03 34.09 3.61
N GLU A 241 -16.96 34.98 3.94
CA GLU A 241 -18.19 35.12 3.16
C GLU A 241 -17.90 35.40 1.67
N GLU A 242 -16.79 36.08 1.39
CA GLU A 242 -16.28 36.30 0.05
C GLU A 242 -15.90 35.00 -0.66
N GLU A 243 -15.15 34.09 -0.02
CA GLU A 243 -14.78 32.80 -0.60
C GLU A 243 -16.01 31.92 -0.90
N VAL A 244 -17.00 31.96 -0.01
CA VAL A 244 -18.26 31.23 -0.15
C VAL A 244 -19.05 31.74 -1.36
N GLU A 245 -19.16 33.06 -1.52
CA GLU A 245 -19.89 33.67 -2.62
C GLU A 245 -19.16 33.47 -3.96
N VAL A 246 -17.83 33.60 -3.99
CA VAL A 246 -17.02 33.32 -5.19
C VAL A 246 -17.18 31.88 -5.65
N ALA A 247 -17.18 30.91 -4.72
CA ALA A 247 -17.40 29.51 -5.05
C ALA A 247 -18.81 29.25 -5.62
N ALA A 248 -19.84 29.84 -5.02
CA ALA A 248 -21.22 29.71 -5.49
C ALA A 248 -21.41 30.33 -6.88
N GLN A 249 -20.79 31.49 -7.15
CA GLN A 249 -20.81 32.13 -8.47
C GLN A 249 -20.09 31.30 -9.52
N ALA A 250 -18.93 30.74 -9.21
CA ALA A 250 -18.20 29.86 -10.11
C ALA A 250 -19.01 28.61 -10.46
N TRP A 251 -19.63 27.98 -9.46
CA TRP A 251 -20.48 26.81 -9.63
C TRP A 251 -21.70 27.09 -10.52
N SER A 252 -22.32 28.26 -10.36
CA SER A 252 -23.52 28.68 -11.10
C SER A 252 -23.29 28.97 -12.59
N LYS A 253 -22.03 29.15 -13.01
CA LYS A 253 -21.68 29.33 -14.44
C LYS A 253 -21.92 28.05 -15.27
N GLY A 254 -22.07 26.90 -14.63
CA GLY A 254 -22.34 25.61 -15.28
C GLY A 254 -21.15 25.04 -16.05
N LEU A 255 -21.39 23.93 -16.75
CA LEU A 255 -20.39 23.34 -17.63
C LEU A 255 -20.15 24.22 -18.86
N PRO A 256 -18.90 24.63 -19.13
CA PRO A 256 -18.58 25.31 -20.38
C PRO A 256 -18.65 24.32 -21.55
N ASP A 257 -19.09 24.79 -22.72
CA ASP A 257 -18.98 24.04 -23.97
C ASP A 257 -17.50 23.75 -24.26
N CYS A 258 -17.08 22.51 -24.01
CA CYS A 258 -15.73 22.06 -24.29
C CYS A 258 -15.75 21.17 -25.53
N SER A 259 -15.22 21.70 -26.64
CA SER A 259 -15.08 20.99 -27.93
C SER A 259 -13.84 20.10 -28.01
N ASP A 260 -13.02 20.04 -26.96
CA ASP A 260 -11.81 19.22 -26.95
C ASP A 260 -12.17 17.73 -26.88
N SER A 261 -11.83 17.01 -27.95
CA SER A 261 -11.92 15.55 -28.00
C SER A 261 -11.14 14.90 -26.85
N THR A 262 -11.82 14.04 -26.08
CA THR A 262 -11.22 13.20 -25.03
C THR A 262 -10.53 11.95 -25.57
N GLN A 263 -10.63 11.66 -26.87
CA GLN A 263 -9.99 10.49 -27.47
C GLN A 263 -8.46 10.65 -27.55
N LYS A 264 -7.75 9.64 -27.05
CA LYS A 264 -6.30 9.49 -27.23
C LYS A 264 -6.02 9.26 -28.71
N LYS A 265 -5.21 10.13 -29.33
CA LYS A 265 -4.68 9.91 -30.67
C LYS A 265 -3.26 9.37 -30.53
N HIS A 266 -3.06 8.13 -30.97
CA HIS A 266 -1.74 7.50 -30.99
C HIS A 266 -1.08 7.69 -32.38
N PRO A 267 0.25 7.89 -32.44
CA PRO A 267 1.15 8.06 -31.31
C PRO A 267 0.99 9.43 -30.65
N ILE A 268 1.11 9.46 -29.32
CA ILE A 268 1.14 10.68 -28.50
C ILE A 268 2.57 11.23 -28.56
N LEU A 269 2.72 12.46 -29.04
CA LEU A 269 4.01 13.14 -29.21
C LEU A 269 4.01 14.47 -28.44
N PRO A 270 5.16 14.97 -27.98
CA PRO A 270 5.27 16.27 -27.31
C PRO A 270 4.73 17.41 -28.18
N GLN A 271 4.04 18.34 -27.55
CA GLN A 271 3.46 19.53 -28.18
C GLN A 271 4.08 20.78 -27.56
N GLU A 272 4.59 21.66 -28.42
CA GLU A 272 5.20 22.92 -28.01
C GLU A 272 4.16 23.82 -27.31
N GLY A 273 4.58 24.52 -26.27
CA GLY A 273 3.71 25.38 -25.46
C GLY A 273 2.74 24.64 -24.54
N LYS A 274 2.74 23.30 -24.53
CA LYS A 274 1.98 22.47 -23.58
C LYS A 274 2.92 21.75 -22.62
N ARG A 275 2.39 21.38 -21.45
CA ARG A 275 3.08 20.50 -20.50
C ARG A 275 3.10 19.08 -21.06
N ASN A 276 4.29 18.56 -21.35
CA ASN A 276 4.49 17.19 -21.84
C ASN A 276 5.06 16.32 -20.72
N VAL A 277 4.32 15.30 -20.32
CA VAL A 277 4.66 14.44 -19.18
C VAL A 277 4.92 13.03 -19.67
N LEU A 278 6.14 12.55 -19.46
CA LEU A 278 6.51 11.17 -19.71
C LEU A 278 6.48 10.41 -18.40
N VAL A 279 5.67 9.37 -18.32
CA VAL A 279 5.55 8.51 -17.14
C VAL A 279 6.10 7.15 -17.47
N THR A 280 6.99 6.65 -16.62
CA THR A 280 7.40 5.25 -16.65
C THR A 280 7.13 4.57 -15.32
N SER A 281 6.86 3.27 -15.39
CA SER A 281 6.87 2.39 -14.23
C SER A 281 8.01 1.40 -14.35
N ALA A 282 8.67 1.09 -13.24
CA ALA A 282 9.75 0.11 -13.20
C ALA A 282 9.35 -1.18 -13.93
N LEU A 283 10.20 -1.62 -14.86
CA LEU A 283 9.96 -2.82 -15.65
C LEU A 283 9.94 -4.05 -14.73
N PRO A 284 8.80 -4.75 -14.57
CA PRO A 284 8.77 -6.01 -13.83
C PRO A 284 9.61 -7.08 -14.51
N TYR A 285 10.41 -7.80 -13.72
CA TYR A 285 11.07 -9.02 -14.15
C TYR A 285 10.05 -10.07 -14.62
N VAL A 286 10.18 -10.51 -15.87
CA VAL A 286 9.19 -11.38 -16.54
C VAL A 286 9.09 -12.75 -15.89
N ASN A 287 10.16 -13.26 -15.28
CA ASN A 287 10.22 -14.63 -14.78
C ASN A 287 9.40 -14.87 -13.50
N ASN A 288 8.75 -13.85 -12.94
CA ASN A 288 7.96 -13.93 -11.73
C ASN A 288 6.59 -13.28 -11.88
N VAL A 289 5.54 -13.99 -11.45
CA VAL A 289 4.21 -13.40 -11.34
C VAL A 289 4.24 -12.26 -10.32
N PRO A 290 3.77 -11.04 -10.65
CA PRO A 290 3.80 -9.91 -9.75
C PRO A 290 2.80 -10.10 -8.61
N HIS A 291 3.21 -9.79 -7.39
CA HIS A 291 2.32 -9.73 -6.22
C HIS A 291 1.80 -8.30 -6.00
N LEU A 292 0.85 -8.14 -5.07
CA LEU A 292 0.22 -6.83 -4.81
C LEU A 292 1.24 -5.74 -4.45
N GLY A 293 2.33 -6.11 -3.78
CA GLY A 293 3.44 -5.21 -3.47
C GLY A 293 4.15 -4.64 -4.69
N ASN A 294 4.40 -5.47 -5.73
CA ASN A 294 4.97 -4.96 -6.98
C ASN A 294 3.97 -4.04 -7.70
N ILE A 295 2.68 -4.40 -7.66
CA ILE A 295 1.62 -3.64 -8.31
C ILE A 295 1.49 -2.23 -7.70
N ILE A 296 1.36 -2.14 -6.37
CA ILE A 296 1.19 -0.84 -5.69
C ILE A 296 2.44 0.02 -5.77
N GLY A 297 3.64 -0.56 -5.67
CA GLY A 297 4.90 0.21 -5.66
C GLY A 297 5.25 0.82 -7.01
N CYS A 298 4.76 0.21 -8.10
CA CYS A 298 5.13 0.59 -9.46
C CYS A 298 3.87 0.96 -10.27
N VAL A 299 3.26 -0.03 -10.95
CA VAL A 299 2.33 0.21 -12.06
C VAL A 299 1.02 0.88 -11.64
N LEU A 300 0.50 0.57 -10.45
CA LEU A 300 -0.75 1.16 -9.95
C LEU A 300 -0.55 2.60 -9.48
N SER A 301 0.59 2.90 -8.86
CA SER A 301 0.93 4.29 -8.48
C SER A 301 1.09 5.18 -9.71
N ALA A 302 1.80 4.69 -10.73
CA ALA A 302 1.98 5.41 -12.00
C ALA A 302 0.67 5.61 -12.75
N ASP A 303 -0.22 4.60 -12.75
CA ASP A 303 -1.54 4.67 -13.39
C ASP A 303 -2.43 5.77 -12.81
N VAL A 304 -2.46 5.92 -11.48
CA VAL A 304 -3.21 7.00 -10.82
C VAL A 304 -2.71 8.35 -11.30
N PHE A 305 -1.39 8.56 -11.31
CA PHE A 305 -0.81 9.82 -11.76
C PHE A 305 -1.05 10.08 -13.26
N ALA A 306 -0.95 9.04 -14.10
CA ALA A 306 -1.21 9.14 -15.53
C ALA A 306 -2.67 9.53 -15.82
N ARG A 307 -3.64 8.87 -15.16
CA ARG A 307 -5.07 9.21 -15.29
C ARG A 307 -5.37 10.63 -14.82
N TYR A 308 -4.79 11.02 -13.68
CA TYR A 308 -4.89 12.38 -13.18
C TYR A 308 -4.34 13.42 -14.17
N GLY A 309 -3.12 13.20 -14.70
CA GLY A 309 -2.52 14.10 -15.67
C GLY A 309 -3.34 14.25 -16.95
N ARG A 310 -3.96 13.16 -17.43
CA ARG A 310 -4.91 13.20 -18.56
C ARG A 310 -6.15 14.03 -18.24
N LEU A 311 -6.70 13.95 -17.02
CA LEU A 311 -7.82 14.78 -16.57
C LEU A 311 -7.45 16.26 -16.45
N ARG A 312 -6.22 16.57 -16.01
CA ARG A 312 -5.64 17.93 -16.04
C ARG A 312 -5.39 18.44 -17.46
N GLY A 313 -5.45 17.56 -18.45
CA GLY A 313 -5.26 17.87 -19.87
C GLY A 313 -3.80 17.99 -20.29
N TRP A 314 -2.88 17.40 -19.54
CA TRP A 314 -1.47 17.31 -19.93
C TRP A 314 -1.31 16.40 -21.14
N ASN A 315 -0.31 16.69 -21.97
CA ASN A 315 0.09 15.79 -23.03
C ASN A 315 0.94 14.68 -22.41
N LEU A 316 0.34 13.53 -22.14
CA LEU A 316 0.92 12.50 -21.28
C LEU A 316 1.13 11.19 -22.05
N LEU A 317 2.33 10.62 -21.93
CA LEU A 317 2.66 9.29 -22.42
C LEU A 317 3.06 8.40 -21.24
N TYR A 318 2.33 7.30 -21.01
CA TYR A 318 2.64 6.31 -19.97
C TYR A 318 3.09 4.98 -20.59
N VAL A 319 4.36 4.64 -20.41
CA VAL A 319 4.97 3.40 -20.93
C VAL A 319 5.53 2.51 -19.82
N CYS A 320 5.46 1.21 -20.03
CA CYS A 320 6.12 0.18 -19.22
C CYS A 320 6.33 -1.06 -20.10
N GLY A 321 6.86 -2.14 -19.54
CA GLY A 321 7.07 -3.39 -20.23
C GLY A 321 7.71 -4.42 -19.31
N THR A 322 8.00 -5.60 -19.83
CA THR A 322 8.69 -6.66 -19.09
C THR A 322 10.20 -6.56 -19.27
N ASP A 323 10.93 -6.71 -18.16
CA ASP A 323 12.38 -6.95 -18.16
C ASP A 323 12.65 -8.44 -18.29
N GLU A 324 13.30 -8.83 -19.38
CA GLU A 324 13.31 -10.21 -19.86
C GLU A 324 14.70 -10.87 -19.88
N TYR A 325 15.77 -10.09 -19.76
CA TYR A 325 17.14 -10.61 -19.85
C TYR A 325 17.70 -11.08 -18.51
N GLY A 326 18.84 -11.78 -18.59
CA GLY A 326 19.64 -12.14 -17.42
C GLY A 326 19.47 -13.59 -16.96
N THR A 327 20.35 -13.97 -16.02
CA THR A 327 20.51 -15.37 -15.57
C THR A 327 19.26 -15.97 -14.94
N ALA A 328 18.42 -15.13 -14.32
CA ALA A 328 17.20 -15.60 -13.67
C ALA A 328 16.18 -16.13 -14.69
N THR A 329 16.13 -15.55 -15.89
CA THR A 329 15.30 -16.04 -17.00
C THR A 329 15.84 -17.37 -17.52
N GLU A 330 17.14 -17.49 -17.78
CA GLU A 330 17.74 -18.76 -18.25
C GLU A 330 17.50 -19.92 -17.28
N ASN A 331 17.66 -19.68 -15.97
CA ASN A 331 17.42 -20.70 -14.96
C ASN A 331 15.95 -21.11 -14.92
N LYS A 332 15.03 -20.14 -14.97
CA LYS A 332 13.58 -20.41 -14.94
C LYS A 332 13.13 -21.15 -16.21
N ALA A 333 13.67 -20.76 -17.37
CA ALA A 333 13.45 -21.44 -18.64
C ALA A 333 13.85 -22.92 -18.53
N ARG A 334 15.04 -23.20 -17.98
CA ARG A 334 15.52 -24.57 -17.75
C ARG A 334 14.66 -25.36 -16.77
N GLU A 335 14.23 -24.74 -15.66
CA GLU A 335 13.33 -25.37 -14.69
C GLU A 335 12.00 -25.79 -15.31
N GLU A 336 11.49 -25.02 -16.28
CA GLU A 336 10.22 -25.30 -16.97
C GLU A 336 10.38 -26.08 -18.28
N GLY A 337 11.62 -26.43 -18.66
CA GLY A 337 11.91 -27.14 -19.91
C GLY A 337 11.62 -26.31 -21.17
N LEU A 338 11.77 -24.99 -21.09
CA LEU A 338 11.52 -24.03 -22.17
C LEU A 338 12.81 -23.29 -22.57
N THR A 339 12.81 -22.66 -23.74
CA THR A 339 13.82 -21.66 -24.11
C THR A 339 13.59 -20.34 -23.38
N PRO A 340 14.62 -19.48 -23.24
CA PRO A 340 14.46 -18.14 -22.65
C PRO A 340 13.38 -17.28 -23.36
N GLN A 341 13.29 -17.33 -24.68
CA GLN A 341 12.25 -16.59 -25.43
C GLN A 341 10.84 -17.12 -25.10
N GLU A 342 10.63 -18.43 -25.11
CA GLU A 342 9.32 -19.03 -24.83
C GLU A 342 8.82 -18.72 -23.41
N ILE A 343 9.71 -18.73 -22.41
CA ILE A 343 9.31 -18.36 -21.05
C ILE A 343 8.98 -16.87 -20.94
N CYS A 344 9.74 -16.00 -21.61
CA CYS A 344 9.46 -14.58 -21.66
C CYS A 344 8.10 -14.32 -22.32
N ASP A 345 7.81 -14.96 -23.47
CA ASP A 345 6.53 -14.81 -24.18
C ASP A 345 5.35 -15.23 -23.31
N LYS A 346 5.48 -16.38 -22.64
CA LYS A 346 4.48 -16.90 -21.71
C LYS A 346 4.19 -15.90 -20.60
N TYR A 347 5.23 -15.41 -19.91
CA TYR A 347 5.03 -14.57 -18.75
C TYR A 347 4.73 -13.11 -19.11
N HIS A 348 5.21 -12.58 -20.23
CA HIS A 348 4.77 -11.27 -20.74
C HIS A 348 3.24 -11.24 -20.91
N ALA A 349 2.65 -12.30 -21.48
CA ALA A 349 1.20 -12.44 -21.57
C ALA A 349 0.51 -12.50 -20.19
N VAL A 350 1.13 -13.18 -19.20
CA VAL A 350 0.63 -13.20 -17.81
C VAL A 350 0.62 -11.80 -17.21
N HIS A 351 1.74 -11.07 -17.27
CA HIS A 351 1.84 -9.68 -16.79
C HIS A 351 0.80 -8.77 -17.45
N SER A 352 0.71 -8.81 -18.78
CA SER A 352 -0.26 -8.03 -19.55
C SER A 352 -1.71 -8.33 -19.11
N SER A 353 -2.06 -9.61 -18.91
CA SER A 353 -3.39 -10.00 -18.43
C SER A 353 -3.71 -9.49 -17.03
N ILE A 354 -2.73 -9.51 -16.12
CA ILE A 354 -2.87 -9.02 -14.74
C ILE A 354 -3.09 -7.51 -14.76
N TYR A 355 -2.23 -6.76 -15.45
CA TYR A 355 -2.32 -5.31 -15.49
C TYR A 355 -3.59 -4.82 -16.19
N LYS A 356 -4.05 -5.53 -17.22
CA LYS A 356 -5.35 -5.28 -17.84
C LYS A 356 -6.51 -5.49 -16.85
N TRP A 357 -6.48 -6.56 -16.04
CA TRP A 357 -7.52 -6.80 -15.03
C TRP A 357 -7.50 -5.75 -13.91
N PHE A 358 -6.31 -5.30 -13.49
CA PHE A 358 -6.13 -4.17 -12.57
C PHE A 358 -6.41 -2.80 -13.22
N GLN A 359 -6.79 -2.77 -14.49
CA GLN A 359 -7.14 -1.56 -15.24
C GLN A 359 -6.00 -0.54 -15.32
N ILE A 360 -4.76 -1.02 -15.46
CA ILE A 360 -3.62 -0.16 -15.71
C ILE A 360 -3.69 0.33 -17.17
N ASP A 361 -3.80 1.64 -17.36
CA ASP A 361 -4.00 2.30 -18.65
C ASP A 361 -2.67 2.80 -19.23
N PHE A 362 -1.80 1.85 -19.54
CA PHE A 362 -0.60 2.09 -20.34
C PHE A 362 -0.98 2.58 -21.73
N ASP A 363 -0.26 3.55 -22.26
CA ASP A 363 -0.37 3.92 -23.67
C ASP A 363 0.41 2.92 -24.55
N TYR A 364 1.46 2.30 -24.00
CA TYR A 364 2.13 1.15 -24.60
C TYR A 364 2.80 0.27 -23.53
N PHE A 365 2.60 -1.05 -23.61
CA PHE A 365 3.23 -2.05 -22.74
C PHE A 365 4.14 -2.97 -23.57
N GLY A 366 5.44 -2.71 -23.55
CA GLY A 366 6.44 -3.35 -24.42
C GLY A 366 7.29 -4.42 -23.73
N ARG A 367 8.47 -4.67 -24.30
CA ARG A 367 9.41 -5.74 -23.93
C ARG A 367 10.84 -5.29 -24.15
N THR A 368 11.81 -5.80 -23.38
CA THR A 368 13.24 -5.51 -23.60
C THR A 368 13.89 -6.41 -24.66
N THR A 369 13.27 -7.52 -25.05
CA THR A 369 13.80 -8.47 -26.05
C THR A 369 13.46 -8.06 -27.49
N THR A 370 13.92 -6.88 -27.92
CA THR A 370 13.62 -6.33 -29.25
C THR A 370 14.86 -5.86 -29.99
N GLU A 371 14.77 -5.72 -31.33
CA GLU A 371 15.84 -5.16 -32.15
C GLU A 371 16.17 -3.72 -31.72
N GLN A 372 15.14 -2.89 -31.47
CA GLN A 372 15.31 -1.53 -30.96
C GLN A 372 16.07 -1.46 -29.62
N GLN A 373 15.89 -2.45 -28.72
CA GLN A 373 16.71 -2.52 -27.51
C GLN A 373 18.19 -2.69 -27.86
N THR A 374 18.49 -3.60 -28.79
CA THR A 374 19.86 -3.90 -29.19
C THR A 374 20.50 -2.67 -29.82
N GLU A 375 19.82 -2.04 -30.77
CA GLU A 375 20.31 -0.84 -31.47
C GLU A 375 20.60 0.30 -30.50
N ILE A 376 19.65 0.65 -29.61
CA ILE A 376 19.78 1.81 -28.71
C ILE A 376 20.82 1.53 -27.62
N ALA A 377 20.85 0.32 -27.04
CA ALA A 377 21.84 -0.04 -26.04
C ALA A 377 23.27 -0.03 -26.62
N GLN A 378 23.44 -0.48 -27.86
CA GLN A 378 24.72 -0.45 -28.57
C GLN A 378 25.13 0.97 -28.95
N ASP A 379 24.21 1.86 -29.34
CA ASP A 379 24.49 3.28 -29.58
C ASP A 379 25.00 3.99 -28.31
N ILE A 380 24.30 3.81 -27.19
CA ILE A 380 24.72 4.39 -25.89
C ILE A 380 26.09 3.82 -25.48
N PHE A 381 26.31 2.52 -25.65
CA PHE A 381 27.61 1.88 -25.39
C PHE A 381 28.73 2.52 -26.21
N TRP A 382 28.56 2.67 -27.52
CA TRP A 382 29.60 3.22 -28.39
C TRP A 382 29.93 4.66 -28.04
N ARG A 383 28.92 5.48 -27.72
CA ARG A 383 29.13 6.87 -27.29
C ARG A 383 29.94 6.95 -26.00
N LEU A 384 29.67 6.08 -25.04
CA LEU A 384 30.43 5.97 -23.78
C LEU A 384 31.86 5.47 -24.03
N HIS A 385 32.02 4.49 -24.91
CA HIS A 385 33.31 3.93 -25.30
C HIS A 385 34.23 4.98 -25.94
N GLU A 386 33.73 5.68 -26.97
CA GLU A 386 34.47 6.72 -27.71
C GLU A 386 34.92 7.89 -26.82
N ARG A 387 34.18 8.14 -25.74
CA ARG A 387 34.46 9.21 -24.76
C ARG A 387 35.33 8.75 -23.58
N GLY A 388 35.76 7.48 -23.56
CA GLY A 388 36.65 6.96 -22.53
C GLY A 388 36.01 6.78 -21.16
N TYR A 389 34.69 6.56 -21.11
CA TYR A 389 33.94 6.23 -19.88
C TYR A 389 33.83 4.73 -19.63
N LEU A 390 34.42 3.89 -20.49
CA LEU A 390 34.47 2.44 -20.31
C LEU A 390 35.90 2.01 -20.00
N LEU A 391 36.03 1.11 -19.02
CA LEU A 391 37.28 0.47 -18.64
C LEU A 391 37.21 -1.03 -18.97
N GLU A 392 38.34 -1.60 -19.33
CA GLU A 392 38.53 -3.04 -19.45
C GLU A 392 39.29 -3.56 -18.23
N ASP A 393 38.78 -4.63 -17.62
CA ASP A 393 39.49 -5.36 -16.58
C ASP A 393 39.26 -6.86 -16.71
N VAL A 394 40.15 -7.66 -16.13
CA VAL A 394 40.12 -9.11 -16.16
C VAL A 394 39.65 -9.62 -14.80
N VAL A 395 38.54 -10.36 -14.79
CA VAL A 395 38.00 -10.97 -13.58
C VAL A 395 38.28 -12.46 -13.60
N GLU A 396 38.87 -12.98 -12.53
CA GLU A 396 39.00 -14.42 -12.33
C GLU A 396 37.66 -14.99 -11.85
N GLN A 397 37.15 -15.98 -12.57
CA GLN A 397 35.88 -16.63 -12.26
C GLN A 397 36.01 -18.14 -12.40
N LEU A 398 35.20 -18.88 -11.63
CA LEU A 398 35.11 -20.32 -11.76
C LEU A 398 34.26 -20.69 -12.97
N ARG A 399 34.81 -21.44 -13.93
CA ARG A 399 34.12 -22.01 -15.09
C ARG A 399 33.95 -23.51 -14.91
N CYS A 400 32.73 -23.99 -15.09
CA CYS A 400 32.48 -25.42 -15.17
C CYS A 400 32.57 -25.87 -16.64
N GLU A 401 33.58 -26.67 -16.97
CA GLU A 401 33.75 -27.21 -18.32
C GLU A 401 32.62 -28.17 -18.72
N ASN A 402 32.03 -28.91 -17.78
CA ASN A 402 30.92 -29.80 -18.12
C ASN A 402 29.60 -29.02 -18.40
N CYS A 403 29.36 -27.94 -17.66
CA CYS A 403 28.20 -27.06 -17.90
C CYS A 403 28.47 -25.97 -18.94
N GLN A 404 29.70 -25.91 -19.48
CA GLN A 404 30.19 -24.90 -20.43
C GLN A 404 29.78 -23.46 -20.05
N ARG A 405 29.93 -23.10 -18.76
CA ARG A 405 29.57 -21.77 -18.25
C ARG A 405 30.37 -21.34 -17.04
N PHE A 406 30.45 -20.03 -16.83
CA PHE A 406 30.90 -19.45 -15.58
C PHE A 406 29.87 -19.66 -14.46
N LEU A 407 30.34 -19.88 -13.25
CA LEU A 407 29.52 -20.16 -12.07
C LEU A 407 29.42 -18.91 -11.21
N ALA A 408 28.19 -18.47 -10.97
CA ALA A 408 27.91 -17.52 -9.90
C ALA A 408 28.14 -18.19 -8.54
N ASP A 409 28.48 -17.41 -7.52
CA ASP A 409 28.79 -17.87 -6.15
C ASP A 409 27.78 -18.87 -5.58
N ARG A 410 26.49 -18.67 -5.86
CA ARG A 410 25.39 -19.55 -5.44
C ARG A 410 25.43 -20.97 -6.03
N PHE A 411 26.12 -21.14 -7.15
CA PHE A 411 26.32 -22.42 -7.84
C PHE A 411 27.67 -23.05 -7.55
N VAL A 412 28.44 -22.47 -6.62
CA VAL A 412 29.72 -22.98 -6.16
C VAL A 412 29.60 -23.36 -4.69
N GLU A 413 29.99 -24.58 -4.37
CA GLU A 413 30.27 -25.03 -3.01
C GLU A 413 31.71 -25.49 -2.91
N GLY A 414 32.29 -25.49 -1.72
CA GLY A 414 33.62 -26.01 -1.50
C GLY A 414 34.09 -25.87 -0.06
N VAL A 415 35.33 -26.24 0.19
CA VAL A 415 35.95 -26.17 1.50
C VAL A 415 36.39 -24.74 1.82
N CYS A 416 35.89 -24.18 2.93
CA CYS A 416 36.25 -22.84 3.40
C CYS A 416 37.76 -22.73 3.63
N PRO A 417 38.45 -21.73 3.05
CA PRO A 417 39.90 -21.57 3.21
C PRO A 417 40.32 -21.23 4.64
N HIS A 418 39.40 -20.73 5.47
CA HIS A 418 39.67 -20.25 6.82
C HIS A 418 39.33 -21.27 7.92
N CYS A 419 38.11 -21.80 7.95
CA CYS A 419 37.65 -22.70 9.02
C CYS A 419 37.54 -24.18 8.59
N LYS A 420 37.91 -24.49 7.33
CA LYS A 420 37.87 -25.83 6.72
C LYS A 420 36.46 -26.47 6.72
N TYR A 421 35.40 -25.65 6.75
CA TYR A 421 34.03 -26.14 6.56
C TYR A 421 33.85 -26.65 5.13
N PRO A 422 33.42 -27.91 4.91
CA PRO A 422 33.46 -28.53 3.58
C PRO A 422 32.38 -28.04 2.60
N GLU A 423 31.32 -27.40 3.10
CA GLU A 423 30.15 -26.99 2.32
C GLU A 423 29.97 -25.45 2.32
N ALA A 424 31.09 -24.71 2.28
CA ALA A 424 31.02 -23.25 2.17
C ALA A 424 30.54 -22.83 0.78
N ARG A 425 29.73 -21.78 0.73
CA ARG A 425 29.22 -21.20 -0.52
C ARG A 425 30.25 -20.22 -1.11
N GLY A 426 30.14 -19.94 -2.39
CA GLY A 426 31.07 -19.04 -3.09
C GLY A 426 31.11 -17.60 -2.56
N ASP A 427 30.07 -17.16 -1.85
CA ASP A 427 29.92 -15.79 -1.33
C ASP A 427 30.19 -15.71 0.19
N GLN A 428 29.91 -16.79 0.91
CA GLN A 428 29.95 -16.81 2.37
C GLN A 428 30.09 -18.24 2.91
N CYS A 429 30.92 -18.40 3.95
CA CYS A 429 30.96 -19.62 4.73
C CYS A 429 29.95 -19.57 5.89
N ASP A 430 28.91 -20.41 5.85
CA ASP A 430 27.84 -20.42 6.85
C ASP A 430 28.32 -20.85 8.25
N LYS A 431 29.44 -21.57 8.37
CA LYS A 431 29.99 -21.99 9.67
C LYS A 431 30.74 -20.90 10.43
N CYS A 432 31.51 -20.06 9.72
CA CYS A 432 32.31 -19.01 10.36
C CYS A 432 31.83 -17.59 10.03
N GLY A 433 30.80 -17.46 9.20
CA GLY A 433 30.17 -16.19 8.81
C GLY A 433 30.99 -15.32 7.85
N ARG A 434 32.22 -15.71 7.51
CA ARG A 434 33.14 -14.89 6.71
C ARG A 434 32.70 -14.85 5.24
N LEU A 435 32.67 -13.64 4.67
CA LEU A 435 32.50 -13.40 3.24
C LEU A 435 33.81 -13.77 2.54
N ILE A 436 33.68 -14.52 1.44
CA ILE A 436 34.80 -15.03 0.64
C ILE A 436 34.44 -14.84 -0.84
N ASN A 437 35.45 -14.80 -1.71
CA ASN A 437 35.23 -14.91 -3.14
C ASN A 437 35.23 -16.39 -3.56
N ALA A 438 34.43 -16.76 -4.56
CA ALA A 438 34.29 -18.16 -4.93
C ALA A 438 35.61 -18.80 -5.38
N VAL A 439 36.52 -18.02 -5.98
CA VAL A 439 37.87 -18.45 -6.39
C VAL A 439 38.79 -18.80 -5.20
N GLU A 440 38.46 -18.35 -3.99
CA GLU A 440 39.22 -18.64 -2.77
C GLU A 440 38.82 -19.99 -2.12
N LEU A 441 37.72 -20.60 -2.56
CA LEU A 441 37.28 -21.90 -2.07
C LEU A 441 38.30 -22.99 -2.43
N LYS A 442 38.60 -23.85 -1.46
CA LYS A 442 39.39 -25.06 -1.71
C LYS A 442 38.45 -26.15 -2.20
N GLU A 443 38.90 -26.96 -3.16
CA GLU A 443 38.08 -28.02 -3.75
C GLU A 443 36.69 -27.52 -4.20
N PRO A 444 36.61 -26.46 -5.03
CA PRO A 444 35.32 -25.95 -5.48
C PRO A 444 34.59 -27.03 -6.28
N GLN A 445 33.28 -27.09 -6.14
CA GLN A 445 32.37 -27.98 -6.85
C GLN A 445 31.21 -27.18 -7.42
N CYS A 446 30.82 -27.53 -8.65
CA CYS A 446 29.63 -27.02 -9.28
C CYS A 446 28.39 -27.68 -8.68
N LYS A 447 27.47 -26.92 -8.07
CA LYS A 447 26.21 -27.46 -7.54
C LYS A 447 25.35 -28.22 -8.55
N VAL A 448 25.49 -27.88 -9.83
CA VAL A 448 24.63 -28.41 -10.89
C VAL A 448 25.07 -29.80 -11.35
N CYS A 449 26.36 -29.99 -11.60
CA CYS A 449 26.89 -31.25 -12.14
C CYS A 449 27.89 -31.96 -11.23
N GLN A 450 28.19 -31.39 -10.05
CA GLN A 450 29.12 -31.92 -9.05
C GLN A 450 30.58 -32.05 -9.51
N GLN A 451 30.93 -31.49 -10.68
CA GLN A 451 32.29 -31.44 -11.19
C GLN A 451 33.08 -30.26 -10.61
N THR A 452 34.41 -30.41 -10.53
CA THR A 452 35.32 -29.35 -10.11
C THR A 452 35.42 -28.26 -11.19
N PRO A 453 35.09 -27.00 -10.90
CA PRO A 453 35.28 -25.89 -11.81
C PRO A 453 36.76 -25.48 -11.89
N GLU A 454 37.17 -24.91 -13.02
CA GLU A 454 38.49 -24.33 -13.24
C GLU A 454 38.44 -22.81 -13.10
N ILE A 455 39.49 -22.21 -12.55
CA ILE A 455 39.63 -20.74 -12.55
C ILE A 455 40.00 -20.32 -13.98
N ARG A 456 39.20 -19.43 -14.56
CA ARG A 456 39.42 -18.82 -15.86
C ARG A 456 39.36 -17.31 -15.73
N SER A 457 40.32 -16.65 -16.35
CA SER A 457 40.33 -15.20 -16.52
C SER A 457 39.34 -14.80 -17.62
N SER A 458 38.43 -13.89 -17.30
CA SER A 458 37.38 -13.40 -18.21
C SER A 458 37.48 -11.89 -18.33
N LYS A 459 37.64 -11.36 -19.54
CA LYS A 459 37.63 -9.90 -19.78
C LYS A 459 36.23 -9.35 -19.56
N HIS A 460 36.13 -8.18 -18.93
CA HIS A 460 34.88 -7.48 -18.68
C HIS A 460 35.02 -5.96 -18.92
N LEU A 461 33.95 -5.36 -19.42
CA LEU A 461 33.81 -3.91 -19.51
C LEU A 461 33.12 -3.36 -18.26
N PHE A 462 33.60 -2.20 -17.81
CA PHE A 462 33.11 -1.47 -16.66
C PHE A 462 32.76 -0.04 -17.05
N LEU A 463 31.60 0.45 -16.60
CA LEU A 463 31.25 1.85 -16.66
C LEU A 463 32.01 2.60 -15.56
N ASP A 464 32.82 3.58 -15.95
CA ASP A 464 33.63 4.42 -15.07
C ASP A 464 32.78 5.51 -14.41
N LEU A 465 31.91 5.09 -13.48
CA LEU A 465 31.09 6.01 -12.68
C LEU A 465 31.91 7.10 -11.95
N PRO A 466 33.11 6.84 -11.39
CA PRO A 466 33.93 7.89 -10.80
C PRO A 466 34.18 9.09 -11.74
N LYS A 467 34.45 8.85 -13.03
CA LYS A 467 34.66 9.94 -14.00
C LYS A 467 33.39 10.76 -14.26
N LEU A 468 32.22 10.17 -14.09
CA LEU A 468 30.91 10.79 -14.35
C LEU A 468 30.29 11.42 -13.09
N GLU A 469 30.90 11.20 -11.92
CA GLU A 469 30.35 11.61 -10.63
C GLU A 469 30.12 13.13 -10.56
N GLY A 470 31.05 13.94 -11.04
CA GLY A 470 30.92 15.41 -11.01
C GLY A 470 29.77 15.94 -11.88
N GLU A 471 29.56 15.38 -13.08
CA GLU A 471 28.43 15.75 -13.95
C GLU A 471 27.10 15.28 -13.35
N LEU A 472 27.08 14.09 -12.76
CA LEU A 472 25.92 13.54 -12.07
C LEU A 472 25.50 14.43 -10.89
N GLU A 473 26.44 14.86 -10.05
CA GLU A 473 26.16 15.72 -8.89
C GLU A 473 25.53 17.05 -9.31
N GLN A 474 26.05 17.68 -10.37
CA GLN A 474 25.48 18.93 -10.91
C GLN A 474 24.04 18.73 -11.39
N TRP A 475 23.77 17.63 -12.08
CA TRP A 475 22.40 17.31 -12.51
C TRP A 475 21.48 17.00 -11.31
N LEU A 476 21.96 16.23 -10.33
CA LEU A 476 21.19 15.87 -9.13
C LEU A 476 20.83 17.09 -8.29
N GLU A 477 21.74 18.06 -8.12
CA GLU A 477 21.45 19.29 -7.39
C GLU A 477 20.29 20.06 -8.03
N LYS A 478 20.30 20.18 -9.37
CA LYS A 478 19.22 20.80 -10.13
C LYS A 478 17.92 20.00 -10.06
N SER A 479 17.97 18.69 -10.32
CA SER A 479 16.79 17.82 -10.38
C SER A 479 16.14 17.64 -9.00
N MET A 480 16.92 17.44 -7.94
CA MET A 480 16.40 17.27 -6.57
C MET A 480 15.94 18.59 -5.92
N GLY A 481 16.47 19.73 -6.38
CA GLY A 481 16.09 21.06 -5.93
C GLY A 481 14.80 21.58 -6.56
N SER A 482 14.54 21.22 -7.82
CA SER A 482 13.33 21.63 -8.58
C SER A 482 12.25 20.55 -8.65
N GLY A 483 12.60 19.28 -8.47
CA GLY A 483 11.69 18.14 -8.57
C GLY A 483 11.18 17.61 -7.23
N ASP A 484 9.98 17.02 -7.27
CA ASP A 484 9.26 16.40 -6.16
C ASP A 484 9.70 14.95 -5.93
N TRP A 485 11.03 14.69 -5.90
CA TRP A 485 11.52 13.35 -5.57
C TRP A 485 11.12 12.96 -4.15
N THR A 486 10.80 11.69 -3.95
CA THR A 486 10.46 11.17 -2.63
C THR A 486 11.66 11.21 -1.68
N VAL A 487 11.40 11.39 -0.38
CA VAL A 487 12.45 11.60 0.64
C VAL A 487 13.42 10.42 0.70
N ASN A 488 12.90 9.19 0.60
CA ASN A 488 13.70 7.96 0.56
C ASN A 488 14.62 7.91 -0.67
N ALA A 489 14.13 8.27 -1.86
CA ALA A 489 14.93 8.35 -3.07
C ALA A 489 16.09 9.35 -2.94
N LYS A 490 15.81 10.55 -2.40
CA LYS A 490 16.83 11.58 -2.12
C LYS A 490 17.89 11.05 -1.15
N HIS A 491 17.47 10.34 -0.09
CA HIS A 491 18.39 9.78 0.91
C HIS A 491 19.28 8.66 0.35
N ILE A 492 18.70 7.69 -0.37
CA ILE A 492 19.44 6.57 -0.97
C ILE A 492 20.49 7.10 -1.96
N THR A 493 20.10 8.04 -2.82
CA THR A 493 20.99 8.63 -3.83
C THR A 493 22.18 9.35 -3.16
N ARG A 494 21.92 10.18 -2.15
CA ARG A 494 22.99 10.87 -1.40
C ARG A 494 23.92 9.90 -0.66
N SER A 495 23.39 8.78 -0.15
CA SER A 495 24.23 7.76 0.47
C SER A 495 25.20 7.15 -0.53
N TRP A 496 24.75 6.86 -1.76
CA TRP A 496 25.60 6.32 -2.82
C TRP A 496 26.71 7.28 -3.24
N LEU A 497 26.40 8.58 -3.36
CA LEU A 497 27.42 9.61 -3.65
C LEU A 497 28.43 9.76 -2.52
N ARG A 498 27.96 9.84 -1.26
CA ARG A 498 28.84 9.99 -0.10
C ARG A 498 29.85 8.85 0.03
N ASP A 499 29.46 7.64 -0.33
CA ASP A 499 30.33 6.46 -0.25
C ASP A 499 31.36 6.39 -1.40
N GLY A 500 31.25 7.30 -2.39
CA GLY A 500 32.06 7.38 -3.61
C GLY A 500 31.61 6.37 -4.66
N LEU A 501 31.40 6.83 -5.90
CA LEU A 501 31.02 5.92 -6.98
C LEU A 501 32.21 5.04 -7.38
N LYS A 502 31.92 3.81 -7.76
CA LYS A 502 32.92 2.81 -8.17
C LYS A 502 32.63 2.33 -9.58
N PRO A 503 33.65 1.94 -10.37
CA PRO A 503 33.41 1.32 -11.67
C PRO A 503 32.47 0.12 -11.54
N ARG A 504 31.49 0.01 -12.43
CA ARG A 504 30.50 -1.07 -12.41
C ARG A 504 30.60 -1.93 -13.66
N CYS A 505 30.75 -3.23 -13.49
CA CYS A 505 30.81 -4.18 -14.60
C CYS A 505 29.48 -4.22 -15.36
N ILE A 506 29.52 -3.88 -16.65
CA ILE A 506 28.36 -3.82 -17.55
C ILE A 506 28.27 -5.01 -18.50
N THR A 507 29.10 -6.04 -18.35
CA THR A 507 29.10 -7.24 -19.22
C THR A 507 28.93 -8.51 -18.41
N ARG A 508 28.33 -9.55 -18.99
CA ARG A 508 28.17 -10.87 -18.38
C ARG A 508 28.41 -11.98 -19.39
N ASP A 509 28.96 -13.08 -18.90
CA ASP A 509 29.09 -14.34 -19.63
C ASP A 509 27.76 -15.11 -19.64
N LEU A 510 26.78 -14.58 -20.37
CA LEU A 510 25.47 -15.19 -20.57
C LEU A 510 25.16 -15.26 -22.06
N GLN A 511 24.25 -16.16 -22.43
CA GLN A 511 23.76 -16.25 -23.80
C GLN A 511 22.49 -15.41 -23.99
N TRP A 512 21.70 -15.24 -22.92
CA TRP A 512 20.44 -14.48 -22.95
C TRP A 512 20.61 -13.04 -22.45
N GLY A 513 20.88 -12.13 -23.38
CA GLY A 513 21.04 -10.69 -23.14
C GLY A 513 21.31 -9.92 -24.43
N THR A 514 21.35 -8.59 -24.34
CA THR A 514 21.76 -7.74 -25.47
C THR A 514 23.24 -7.97 -25.80
N PRO A 515 23.61 -8.33 -27.05
CA PRO A 515 25.00 -8.62 -27.39
C PRO A 515 25.89 -7.38 -27.33
N VAL A 516 27.11 -7.55 -26.85
CA VAL A 516 28.12 -6.47 -26.80
C VAL A 516 28.73 -6.30 -28.20
N PRO A 517 28.69 -5.10 -28.80
CA PRO A 517 29.12 -4.90 -30.19
C PRO A 517 30.64 -4.75 -30.30
N HIS A 518 31.44 -5.56 -29.58
CA HIS A 518 32.89 -5.47 -29.57
C HIS A 518 33.52 -6.84 -29.86
N PRO A 519 34.51 -6.96 -30.77
CA PRO A 519 35.09 -8.25 -31.17
C PRO A 519 35.57 -9.12 -29.99
N ASP A 520 36.27 -8.50 -29.02
CA ASP A 520 36.76 -9.16 -27.80
C ASP A 520 35.65 -9.67 -26.86
N PHE A 521 34.38 -9.30 -27.09
CA PHE A 521 33.23 -9.60 -26.24
C PHE A 521 32.10 -10.30 -27.01
N SER A 522 32.40 -10.94 -28.14
CA SER A 522 31.42 -11.60 -29.03
C SER A 522 30.56 -12.69 -28.35
N ASP A 523 31.10 -13.39 -27.35
CA ASP A 523 30.39 -14.41 -26.58
C ASP A 523 29.75 -13.85 -25.28
N LYS A 524 29.62 -12.53 -25.16
CA LYS A 524 29.13 -11.84 -23.95
C LYS A 524 27.95 -10.93 -24.28
N VAL A 525 27.17 -10.69 -23.25
CA VAL A 525 26.01 -9.79 -23.29
C VAL A 525 26.17 -8.65 -22.28
N PHE A 526 25.44 -7.57 -22.49
CA PHE A 526 25.32 -6.53 -21.48
C PHE A 526 24.67 -7.08 -20.21
N TYR A 527 25.12 -6.56 -19.08
CA TYR A 527 24.52 -6.85 -17.80
C TYR A 527 23.16 -6.17 -17.71
N VAL A 528 22.12 -6.91 -17.34
CA VAL A 528 20.72 -6.42 -17.29
C VAL A 528 20.56 -5.09 -16.54
N TRP A 529 21.33 -4.83 -15.49
CA TRP A 529 21.21 -3.57 -14.75
C TRP A 529 21.86 -2.35 -15.42
N PHE A 530 22.59 -2.56 -16.53
CA PHE A 530 23.02 -1.49 -17.43
C PHE A 530 21.94 -1.18 -18.47
N ASP A 531 21.37 -2.19 -19.14
CA ASP A 531 20.48 -1.98 -20.28
C ASP A 531 18.97 -2.10 -19.98
N ALA A 532 18.54 -2.61 -18.83
CA ALA A 532 17.12 -2.63 -18.46
C ALA A 532 16.50 -1.22 -18.40
N PRO A 533 17.15 -0.18 -17.85
CA PRO A 533 16.64 1.19 -17.94
C PRO A 533 16.60 1.75 -19.38
N ILE A 534 17.49 1.28 -20.27
CA ILE A 534 17.43 1.60 -21.72
C ILE A 534 16.16 1.01 -22.34
N GLY A 535 15.60 -0.03 -21.72
CA GLY A 535 14.27 -0.58 -22.02
C GLY A 535 13.17 0.48 -22.13
N TYR A 536 13.20 1.56 -21.34
CA TYR A 536 12.19 2.62 -21.48
C TYR A 536 12.25 3.33 -22.85
N LEU A 537 13.47 3.53 -23.37
CA LEU A 537 13.70 4.17 -24.67
C LEU A 537 13.27 3.23 -25.79
N SER A 538 13.71 1.97 -25.75
CA SER A 538 13.39 0.98 -26.77
C SER A 538 11.90 0.61 -26.81
N ILE A 539 11.23 0.55 -25.66
CA ILE A 539 9.77 0.40 -25.59
C ILE A 539 9.08 1.59 -26.27
N THR A 540 9.58 2.80 -26.07
CA THR A 540 9.03 4.00 -26.71
C THR A 540 9.35 4.04 -28.22
N ALA A 541 10.51 3.55 -28.64
CA ALA A 541 10.90 3.39 -30.04
C ALA A 541 10.01 2.39 -30.78
N ASN A 542 9.67 1.27 -30.13
CA ASN A 542 8.70 0.31 -30.67
C ASN A 542 7.26 0.86 -30.71
N TYR A 543 6.94 1.88 -29.90
CA TYR A 543 5.64 2.57 -29.94
C TYR A 543 5.57 3.62 -31.05
N THR A 544 6.66 4.36 -31.30
CA THR A 544 6.74 5.38 -32.35
C THR A 544 8.17 5.58 -32.83
N SER A 545 8.34 5.76 -34.14
CA SER A 545 9.64 6.09 -34.74
C SER A 545 10.17 7.46 -34.28
N GLU A 546 9.30 8.34 -33.76
CA GLU A 546 9.66 9.67 -33.27
C GLU A 546 9.96 9.70 -31.75
N TRP A 547 10.40 8.57 -31.17
CA TRP A 547 10.62 8.40 -29.73
C TRP A 547 11.63 9.39 -29.14
N GLU A 548 12.60 9.84 -29.93
CA GLU A 548 13.58 10.84 -29.52
C GLU A 548 12.94 12.18 -29.14
N LYS A 549 11.75 12.51 -29.66
CA LYS A 549 11.02 13.70 -29.22
C LYS A 549 10.66 13.66 -27.75
N TRP A 550 10.49 12.45 -27.18
CA TRP A 550 10.25 12.23 -25.75
C TRP A 550 11.56 12.11 -24.96
N TRP A 551 12.50 11.33 -25.47
CA TRP A 551 13.69 10.91 -24.73
C TRP A 551 14.96 11.72 -24.99
N LYS A 552 14.97 12.62 -25.98
CA LYS A 552 16.09 13.53 -26.30
C LYS A 552 15.63 14.99 -26.36
N ASN A 553 14.73 15.36 -25.45
CA ASN A 553 14.08 16.68 -25.41
C ASN A 553 13.81 17.15 -23.96
N PRO A 554 14.86 17.28 -23.12
CA PRO A 554 14.72 17.66 -21.72
C PRO A 554 14.13 19.07 -21.51
N GLN A 555 14.07 19.89 -22.55
CA GLN A 555 13.52 21.25 -22.48
C GLN A 555 12.00 21.28 -22.55
N GLN A 556 11.36 20.28 -23.17
CA GLN A 556 9.89 20.22 -23.29
C GLN A 556 9.24 19.08 -22.51
N VAL A 557 10.01 18.11 -22.02
CA VAL A 557 9.49 16.89 -21.41
C VAL A 557 9.85 16.83 -19.93
N GLU A 558 8.83 16.57 -19.11
CA GLU A 558 8.98 16.23 -17.69
C GLU A 558 8.84 14.71 -17.51
N LEU A 559 9.92 14.06 -17.07
CA LEU A 559 9.98 12.63 -16.82
C LEU A 559 9.69 12.29 -15.34
N TYR A 560 8.69 11.44 -15.14
CA TYR A 560 8.34 10.82 -13.86
C TYR A 560 8.62 9.31 -13.92
N ASN A 561 9.44 8.80 -13.00
CA ASN A 561 9.65 7.35 -12.87
C ASN A 561 9.09 6.83 -11.54
N PHE A 562 8.22 5.83 -11.61
CA PHE A 562 7.61 5.18 -10.45
C PHE A 562 8.26 3.81 -10.20
N MET A 563 8.75 3.59 -8.98
CA MET A 563 9.44 2.37 -8.61
C MET A 563 9.39 2.08 -7.10
N ALA A 564 9.83 0.88 -6.72
CA ALA A 564 10.19 0.58 -5.33
C ALA A 564 11.62 1.06 -5.01
N LYS A 565 11.92 1.25 -3.72
CA LYS A 565 13.18 1.85 -3.23
C LYS A 565 14.46 1.13 -3.66
N ASP A 566 14.39 -0.16 -3.97
CA ASP A 566 15.51 -0.99 -4.46
C ASP A 566 15.99 -0.57 -5.85
N ASN A 567 15.11 -0.01 -6.69
CA ASN A 567 15.46 0.42 -8.04
C ASN A 567 16.08 1.82 -8.11
N VAL A 568 16.08 2.57 -6.99
CA VAL A 568 16.55 3.96 -6.95
C VAL A 568 17.96 4.13 -7.50
N PRO A 569 18.99 3.36 -7.07
CA PRO A 569 20.36 3.59 -7.54
C PRO A 569 20.53 3.46 -9.06
N PHE A 570 19.74 2.60 -9.70
CA PHE A 570 19.82 2.41 -11.15
C PHE A 570 19.25 3.60 -11.92
N HIS A 571 18.27 4.31 -11.34
CA HIS A 571 17.58 5.42 -11.98
C HIS A 571 18.07 6.80 -11.52
N SER A 572 18.78 6.88 -10.40
CA SER A 572 19.39 8.12 -9.91
C SER A 572 20.90 8.20 -10.12
N VAL A 573 21.58 7.07 -10.39
CA VAL A 573 23.03 7.03 -10.60
C VAL A 573 23.37 6.37 -11.94
N VAL A 574 23.14 5.05 -12.08
CA VAL A 574 23.69 4.27 -13.21
C VAL A 574 23.17 4.76 -14.56
N PHE A 575 21.85 4.87 -14.70
CA PHE A 575 21.25 5.28 -15.95
C PHE A 575 21.49 6.76 -16.28
N PRO A 576 21.33 7.72 -15.33
CA PRO A 576 21.75 9.11 -15.56
C PRO A 576 23.22 9.26 -15.96
N CYS A 577 24.15 8.55 -15.31
CA CYS A 577 25.57 8.55 -15.72
C CYS A 577 25.74 8.05 -17.16
N SER A 578 25.04 6.97 -17.53
CA SER A 578 25.12 6.41 -18.89
C SER A 578 24.61 7.41 -19.93
N LEU A 579 23.50 8.10 -19.65
CA LEU A 579 22.91 9.09 -20.55
C LEU A 579 23.71 10.41 -20.61
N LEU A 580 24.22 10.88 -19.47
CA LEU A 580 25.10 12.06 -19.40
C LEU A 580 26.40 11.80 -20.15
N GLY A 581 27.05 10.67 -19.90
CA GLY A 581 28.29 10.28 -20.58
C GLY A 581 28.11 10.04 -22.09
N ALA A 582 26.91 9.67 -22.54
CA ALA A 582 26.60 9.57 -23.96
C ALA A 582 26.49 10.94 -24.66
N GLN A 583 26.23 12.02 -23.90
CA GLN A 583 26.16 13.42 -24.38
C GLN A 583 25.25 13.63 -25.60
N ASP A 584 24.05 13.06 -25.56
CA ASP A 584 23.11 13.06 -26.71
C ASP A 584 21.78 13.76 -26.40
N ASN A 585 21.85 14.80 -25.55
CA ASN A 585 20.69 15.61 -25.12
C ASN A 585 19.52 14.79 -24.55
N TYR A 586 19.82 13.73 -23.80
CA TYR A 586 18.79 12.85 -23.23
C TYR A 586 17.91 13.56 -22.18
N THR A 587 16.62 13.21 -22.18
CA THR A 587 15.66 13.54 -21.12
C THR A 587 15.99 12.71 -19.88
N LEU A 588 16.44 13.37 -18.83
CA LEU A 588 16.72 12.74 -17.53
C LEU A 588 15.52 12.88 -16.60
N VAL A 589 15.47 12.05 -15.56
CA VAL A 589 14.33 12.04 -14.63
C VAL A 589 14.19 13.36 -13.87
N ASN A 590 13.01 13.97 -13.96
CA ASN A 590 12.66 15.17 -13.19
C ASN A 590 12.12 14.80 -11.81
N ASN A 591 11.34 13.72 -11.73
CA ASN A 591 10.67 13.28 -10.51
C ASN A 591 10.81 11.77 -10.30
N LEU A 592 11.67 11.37 -9.36
CA LEU A 592 11.82 9.97 -8.94
C LEU A 592 10.85 9.65 -7.79
N VAL A 593 9.82 8.86 -8.08
CA VAL A 593 8.77 8.48 -7.13
C VAL A 593 9.02 7.06 -6.63
N ALA A 594 9.71 6.96 -5.49
CA ALA A 594 10.05 5.67 -4.88
C ALA A 594 9.16 5.35 -3.67
N THR A 595 8.52 4.18 -3.65
CA THR A 595 7.76 3.70 -2.49
C THR A 595 8.57 2.80 -1.57
N GLU A 596 8.14 2.74 -0.32
CA GLU A 596 8.55 1.70 0.63
C GLU A 596 7.85 0.36 0.29
N TYR A 597 8.08 -0.70 1.08
CA TYR A 597 7.52 -2.02 0.78
C TYR A 597 6.09 -2.18 1.30
N LEU A 598 5.28 -2.94 0.55
CA LEU A 598 4.05 -3.53 1.06
C LEU A 598 4.35 -4.95 1.56
N ASN A 599 4.15 -5.16 2.86
CA ASN A 599 4.14 -6.46 3.51
C ASN A 599 2.75 -7.11 3.41
N TYR A 600 2.66 -8.39 3.70
CA TYR A 600 1.42 -9.16 3.67
C TYR A 600 1.15 -9.74 5.06
N GLU A 601 0.09 -9.26 5.70
CA GLU A 601 -0.22 -9.50 7.11
C GLU A 601 1.02 -9.20 7.98
N ASP A 602 1.48 -10.16 8.76
CA ASP A 602 2.65 -10.09 9.64
C ASP A 602 3.97 -10.52 8.96
N THR A 603 3.95 -10.78 7.65
CA THR A 603 5.09 -11.35 6.91
C THR A 603 5.29 -10.73 5.53
N LYS A 604 6.22 -11.29 4.75
CA LYS A 604 6.50 -10.89 3.37
C LYS A 604 5.81 -11.84 2.39
N PHE A 605 5.43 -11.31 1.23
CA PHE A 605 5.01 -12.13 0.09
C PHE A 605 6.04 -13.23 -0.22
N SER A 606 5.57 -14.45 -0.43
CA SER A 606 6.44 -15.60 -0.71
C SER A 606 5.73 -16.62 -1.59
N LYS A 607 6.17 -16.71 -2.85
CA LYS A 607 5.65 -17.69 -3.81
C LYS A 607 5.96 -19.12 -3.38
N SER A 608 7.18 -19.37 -2.89
CA SER A 608 7.61 -20.70 -2.45
C SER A 608 6.84 -21.22 -1.22
N ARG A 609 6.42 -20.32 -0.31
CA ARG A 609 5.59 -20.69 0.86
C ARG A 609 4.09 -20.57 0.61
N GLY A 610 3.67 -20.12 -0.58
CA GLY A 610 2.27 -19.86 -0.90
C GLY A 610 1.64 -18.75 -0.05
N VAL A 611 2.44 -17.77 0.39
CA VAL A 611 2.00 -16.68 1.27
C VAL A 611 1.81 -15.40 0.46
N GLY A 612 0.63 -14.81 0.56
CA GLY A 612 0.27 -13.56 -0.10
C GLY A 612 -0.58 -13.73 -1.35
N VAL A 613 -1.20 -12.62 -1.76
CA VAL A 613 -2.01 -12.55 -2.98
C VAL A 613 -1.11 -12.15 -4.16
N PHE A 614 -1.14 -12.96 -5.21
CA PHE A 614 -0.49 -12.68 -6.49
C PHE A 614 -1.50 -12.13 -7.50
N GLY A 615 -1.02 -11.35 -8.47
CA GLY A 615 -1.89 -10.60 -9.38
C GLY A 615 -2.81 -11.47 -10.23
N ASP A 616 -2.37 -12.69 -10.57
CA ASP A 616 -3.16 -13.70 -11.28
C ASP A 616 -4.28 -14.30 -10.42
N MET A 617 -4.07 -14.37 -9.10
CA MET A 617 -5.03 -14.91 -8.14
C MET A 617 -6.08 -13.91 -7.69
N ALA A 618 -5.81 -12.60 -7.80
CA ALA A 618 -6.70 -11.54 -7.33
C ALA A 618 -8.09 -11.59 -8.00
N LYS A 619 -8.14 -11.93 -9.30
CA LYS A 619 -9.38 -12.08 -10.06
C LYS A 619 -10.26 -13.24 -9.59
N ASP A 620 -9.68 -14.27 -9.00
CA ASP A 620 -10.37 -15.49 -8.57
C ASP A 620 -10.93 -15.37 -7.12
N THR A 621 -10.86 -14.18 -6.53
CA THR A 621 -11.37 -13.91 -5.17
C THR A 621 -12.85 -13.52 -5.15
N GLY A 622 -13.40 -13.16 -6.31
CA GLY A 622 -14.74 -12.55 -6.42
C GLY A 622 -14.79 -11.09 -5.97
N ILE A 623 -13.66 -10.49 -5.55
CA ILE A 623 -13.56 -9.08 -5.21
C ILE A 623 -13.21 -8.29 -6.48
N PRO A 624 -13.99 -7.24 -6.85
CA PRO A 624 -13.72 -6.44 -8.04
C PRO A 624 -12.36 -5.73 -7.98
N SER A 625 -11.75 -5.53 -9.15
CA SER A 625 -10.44 -4.86 -9.29
C SER A 625 -10.39 -3.48 -8.62
N ASP A 626 -11.45 -2.68 -8.73
CA ASP A 626 -11.50 -1.35 -8.10
C ASP A 626 -11.43 -1.39 -6.57
N VAL A 627 -11.96 -2.44 -5.93
CA VAL A 627 -11.85 -2.61 -4.47
C VAL A 627 -10.40 -2.89 -4.07
N TRP A 628 -9.67 -3.68 -4.88
CA TRP A 628 -8.24 -3.87 -4.70
C TRP A 628 -7.47 -2.57 -4.90
N ARG A 629 -7.76 -1.83 -5.98
CA ARG A 629 -7.12 -0.54 -6.26
C ARG A 629 -7.32 0.43 -5.10
N PHE A 630 -8.56 0.60 -4.64
CA PHE A 630 -8.90 1.46 -3.50
C PHE A 630 -8.08 1.10 -2.27
N TYR A 631 -8.10 -0.16 -1.84
CA TYR A 631 -7.46 -0.56 -0.59
C TYR A 631 -5.94 -0.44 -0.66
N LEU A 632 -5.32 -0.84 -1.77
CA LEU A 632 -3.88 -0.72 -1.97
C LEU A 632 -3.43 0.75 -2.02
N LEU A 633 -4.23 1.63 -2.63
CA LEU A 633 -3.95 3.08 -2.69
C LEU A 633 -4.20 3.77 -1.35
N TYR A 634 -5.19 3.32 -0.59
CA TYR A 634 -5.45 3.78 0.78
C TYR A 634 -4.28 3.46 1.73
N LEU A 635 -3.62 2.32 1.51
CA LEU A 635 -2.43 1.87 2.25
C LEU A 635 -1.12 2.04 1.47
N ARG A 636 -1.06 2.95 0.50
CA ARG A 636 0.14 3.11 -0.32
C ARG A 636 1.36 3.40 0.58
N PRO A 637 2.46 2.61 0.47
CA PRO A 637 3.63 2.75 1.35
C PRO A 637 4.52 3.93 0.92
N GLU A 638 4.13 5.15 1.28
CA GLU A 638 4.84 6.37 0.88
C GLU A 638 6.02 6.71 1.79
N GLY A 639 5.77 6.90 3.09
CA GLY A 639 6.81 7.31 4.06
C GLY A 639 7.41 6.16 4.87
N GLN A 640 6.72 5.02 4.93
CA GLN A 640 7.14 3.82 5.66
C GLN A 640 6.49 2.59 5.03
N ASP A 641 7.03 1.41 5.35
CA ASP A 641 6.43 0.14 4.97
C ASP A 641 4.97 0.07 5.46
N SER A 642 4.10 -0.52 4.64
CA SER A 642 2.70 -0.78 4.98
C SER A 642 2.43 -2.29 4.95
N ALA A 643 1.33 -2.74 5.54
CA ALA A 643 0.96 -4.16 5.56
C ALA A 643 -0.46 -4.34 5.04
N PHE A 644 -0.63 -5.21 4.05
CA PHE A 644 -1.94 -5.64 3.60
C PHE A 644 -2.58 -6.51 4.69
N SER A 645 -3.82 -6.22 5.08
CA SER A 645 -4.57 -7.10 5.98
C SER A 645 -5.99 -7.35 5.48
N TRP A 646 -6.41 -8.61 5.48
CA TRP A 646 -7.76 -9.00 5.06
C TRP A 646 -8.85 -8.38 5.94
N ALA A 647 -8.60 -8.31 7.25
CA ALA A 647 -9.54 -7.73 8.21
C ALA A 647 -9.72 -6.22 7.98
N ASP A 648 -8.61 -5.51 7.76
CA ASP A 648 -8.64 -4.07 7.50
C ASP A 648 -9.20 -3.76 6.10
N MET A 649 -8.95 -4.60 5.09
CA MET A 649 -9.61 -4.48 3.77
C MET A 649 -11.13 -4.55 3.89
N ALA A 650 -11.66 -5.52 4.64
CA ALA A 650 -13.08 -5.66 4.89
C ALA A 650 -13.65 -4.44 5.64
N LEU A 651 -12.93 -3.98 6.67
CA LEU A 651 -13.30 -2.80 7.45
C LEU A 651 -13.38 -1.56 6.56
N LYS A 652 -12.35 -1.25 5.78
CA LYS A 652 -12.29 -0.05 4.93
C LYS A 652 -13.26 -0.11 3.75
N ASN A 653 -13.49 -1.29 3.17
CA ASN A 653 -14.59 -1.45 2.20
C ASN A 653 -15.93 -1.09 2.83
N ASN A 654 -16.24 -1.67 4.00
CA ASN A 654 -17.55 -1.50 4.61
C ASN A 654 -17.74 -0.08 5.19
N SER A 655 -16.70 0.53 5.77
CA SER A 655 -16.78 1.87 6.35
C SER A 655 -16.67 2.99 5.31
N GLU A 656 -15.64 2.98 4.46
CA GLU A 656 -15.34 4.09 3.54
C GLU A 656 -16.08 3.96 2.21
N LEU A 657 -16.10 2.76 1.62
CA LEU A 657 -16.78 2.57 0.33
C LEU A 657 -18.28 2.42 0.53
N LEU A 658 -18.73 1.47 1.35
CA LEU A 658 -20.17 1.19 1.48
C LEU A 658 -20.91 2.27 2.28
N ASN A 659 -20.47 2.54 3.52
CA ASN A 659 -21.20 3.41 4.45
C ASN A 659 -20.96 4.92 4.24
N ASN A 660 -19.90 5.31 3.52
CA ASN A 660 -19.60 6.70 3.22
C ASN A 660 -19.81 7.02 1.74
N LEU A 661 -18.85 6.68 0.85
CA LEU A 661 -18.87 7.06 -0.57
C LEU A 661 -20.10 6.55 -1.32
N GLY A 662 -20.34 5.25 -1.22
CA GLY A 662 -21.49 4.58 -1.82
C GLY A 662 -22.79 5.07 -1.26
N ASN A 663 -22.91 5.18 0.07
CA ASN A 663 -24.11 5.69 0.72
C ASN A 663 -24.49 7.09 0.21
N PHE A 664 -23.53 8.02 0.12
CA PHE A 664 -23.78 9.36 -0.37
C PHE A 664 -24.28 9.35 -1.82
N ILE A 665 -23.53 8.73 -2.73
CA ILE A 665 -23.85 8.72 -4.16
C ILE A 665 -25.17 8.00 -4.43
N ASN A 666 -25.40 6.86 -3.78
CA ASN A 666 -26.65 6.11 -3.90
C ASN A 666 -27.85 6.95 -3.44
N ARG A 667 -27.74 7.67 -2.31
CA ARG A 667 -28.83 8.53 -1.81
C ARG A 667 -29.08 9.71 -2.74
N ALA A 668 -28.02 10.38 -3.21
CA ALA A 668 -28.13 11.50 -4.13
C ALA A 668 -28.88 11.11 -5.41
N GLY A 669 -28.47 10.01 -6.06
CA GLY A 669 -29.16 9.50 -7.25
C GLY A 669 -30.57 8.96 -6.96
N MET A 670 -30.76 8.23 -5.85
CA MET A 670 -32.06 7.69 -5.46
C MET A 670 -33.09 8.81 -5.26
N PHE A 671 -32.72 9.91 -4.62
CA PHE A 671 -33.67 11.01 -4.38
C PHE A 671 -34.13 11.68 -5.67
N VAL A 672 -33.25 11.89 -6.63
CA VAL A 672 -33.62 12.38 -7.97
C VAL A 672 -34.59 11.41 -8.65
N SER A 673 -34.26 10.12 -8.69
CA SER A 673 -35.09 9.09 -9.35
C SER A 673 -36.45 8.93 -8.67
N LYS A 674 -36.49 8.90 -7.34
CA LYS A 674 -37.68 8.59 -6.54
C LYS A 674 -38.64 9.76 -6.38
N PHE A 675 -38.12 10.97 -6.21
CA PHE A 675 -38.93 12.14 -5.83
C PHE A 675 -39.14 13.13 -6.96
N PHE A 676 -38.30 13.10 -7.99
CA PHE A 676 -38.31 14.06 -9.10
C PHE A 676 -38.34 13.37 -10.47
N GLU A 677 -38.86 12.13 -10.53
CA GLU A 677 -39.06 11.36 -11.77
C GLU A 677 -37.79 11.23 -12.63
N GLY A 678 -36.62 11.19 -11.98
CA GLY A 678 -35.33 11.09 -12.65
C GLY A 678 -34.82 12.40 -13.27
N HIS A 679 -35.47 13.53 -13.02
CA HIS A 679 -35.01 14.84 -13.46
C HIS A 679 -34.39 15.61 -12.30
N VAL A 680 -33.22 16.21 -12.54
CA VAL A 680 -32.55 17.05 -11.54
C VAL A 680 -33.46 18.25 -11.22
N PRO A 681 -33.82 18.48 -9.95
CA PRO A 681 -34.72 19.58 -9.58
C PRO A 681 -34.06 20.96 -9.71
N GLU A 682 -34.88 22.00 -9.65
CA GLU A 682 -34.40 23.38 -9.53
C GLU A 682 -33.62 23.57 -8.22
N MET A 683 -32.52 24.33 -8.28
CA MET A 683 -31.59 24.55 -7.16
C MET A 683 -31.58 26.03 -6.78
N VAL A 684 -32.37 26.38 -5.77
CA VAL A 684 -32.38 27.72 -5.17
C VAL A 684 -31.47 27.70 -3.94
N LEU A 685 -30.24 28.19 -4.11
CA LEU A 685 -29.18 28.09 -3.10
C LEU A 685 -29.45 28.99 -1.88
N GLN A 686 -29.35 28.41 -0.69
CA GLN A 686 -29.27 29.10 0.59
C GLN A 686 -27.83 29.13 1.10
N ASP A 687 -27.56 29.89 2.16
CA ASP A 687 -26.19 30.05 2.69
C ASP A 687 -25.53 28.73 3.09
N GLU A 688 -26.30 27.78 3.64
CA GLU A 688 -25.80 26.43 3.94
C GLU A 688 -25.35 25.67 2.69
N ASP A 689 -26.01 25.88 1.54
CA ASP A 689 -25.67 25.24 0.27
C ASP A 689 -24.39 25.84 -0.31
N LYS A 690 -24.31 27.18 -0.27
CA LYS A 690 -23.12 27.91 -0.71
C LYS A 690 -21.90 27.49 0.11
N ARG A 691 -22.04 27.35 1.43
CA ARG A 691 -20.98 26.86 2.32
C ARG A 691 -20.52 25.45 1.96
N LEU A 692 -21.45 24.52 1.69
CA LEU A 692 -21.08 23.18 1.22
C LEU A 692 -20.31 23.25 -0.11
N ILE A 693 -20.82 24.01 -1.10
CA ILE A 693 -20.16 24.17 -2.40
C ILE A 693 -18.73 24.70 -2.21
N ALA A 694 -18.56 25.67 -1.32
CA ALA A 694 -17.27 26.25 -1.00
C ALA A 694 -16.31 25.24 -0.34
N GLN A 695 -16.81 24.42 0.61
CA GLN A 695 -16.05 23.33 1.24
C GLN A 695 -15.61 22.28 0.21
N VAL A 696 -16.51 21.89 -0.70
CA VAL A 696 -16.20 20.96 -1.79
C VAL A 696 -15.14 21.53 -2.74
N CYS A 697 -15.24 22.82 -3.08
CA CYS A 697 -14.21 23.53 -3.85
C CYS A 697 -12.86 23.53 -3.14
N TRP A 698 -12.83 23.72 -1.82
CA TRP A 698 -11.61 23.69 -1.04
C TRP A 698 -10.96 22.30 -1.03
N GLU A 699 -11.73 21.25 -0.75
CA GLU A 699 -11.24 19.85 -0.79
C GLU A 699 -10.75 19.46 -2.19
N LEU A 700 -11.44 19.90 -3.25
CA LEU A 700 -10.99 19.69 -4.63
C LEU A 700 -9.65 20.39 -4.90
N LYS A 701 -9.44 21.61 -4.41
CA LYS A 701 -8.16 22.31 -4.52
C LYS A 701 -7.06 21.54 -3.78
N GLN A 702 -7.34 21.01 -2.59
CA GLN A 702 -6.38 20.18 -1.84
C GLN A 702 -6.03 18.89 -2.60
N TYR A 703 -7.04 18.21 -3.15
CA TYR A 703 -6.84 17.03 -3.99
C TYR A 703 -5.88 17.29 -5.16
N ILE A 704 -6.09 18.41 -5.88
CA ILE A 704 -5.23 18.82 -7.01
C ILE A 704 -3.81 19.12 -6.52
N GLN A 705 -3.65 19.90 -5.44
CA GLN A 705 -2.35 20.24 -4.86
C GLN A 705 -1.56 19.01 -4.42
N LEU A 706 -2.26 18.02 -3.85
CA LEU A 706 -1.66 16.76 -3.40
C LEU A 706 -1.21 15.90 -4.59
N LEU A 707 -2.05 15.72 -5.62
CA LEU A 707 -1.69 14.91 -6.79
C LEU A 707 -0.66 15.56 -7.69
N ASP A 708 -0.60 16.90 -7.77
CA ASP A 708 0.49 17.61 -8.46
C ASP A 708 1.86 17.27 -7.86
N LYS A 709 1.91 16.97 -6.57
CA LYS A 709 3.10 16.49 -5.83
C LYS A 709 3.12 14.97 -5.59
N VAL A 710 2.29 14.21 -6.33
CA VAL A 710 2.21 12.75 -6.27
C VAL A 710 1.91 12.19 -4.86
N ARG A 711 1.18 12.94 -4.03
CA ARG A 711 0.67 12.53 -2.71
C ARG A 711 -0.63 11.72 -2.86
N ILE A 712 -0.51 10.57 -3.49
CA ILE A 712 -1.62 9.72 -3.93
C ILE A 712 -2.50 9.27 -2.75
N ARG A 713 -1.88 8.87 -1.64
CA ARG A 713 -2.61 8.37 -0.46
C ARG A 713 -3.48 9.45 0.19
N ASP A 714 -2.95 10.66 0.35
CA ASP A 714 -3.66 11.73 1.04
C ASP A 714 -4.72 12.37 0.13
N ALA A 715 -4.49 12.45 -1.18
CA ALA A 715 -5.50 12.90 -2.13
C ALA A 715 -6.76 12.00 -2.13
N LEU A 716 -6.62 10.69 -1.92
CA LEU A 716 -7.78 9.79 -1.77
C LEU A 716 -8.65 10.18 -0.56
N LYS A 717 -8.05 10.71 0.51
CA LYS A 717 -8.81 11.15 1.69
C LYS A 717 -9.69 12.35 1.37
N CYS A 718 -9.24 13.30 0.55
CA CYS A 718 -10.08 14.43 0.10
C CYS A 718 -11.38 13.95 -0.59
N ILE A 719 -11.31 12.90 -1.41
CA ILE A 719 -12.50 12.28 -2.02
C ILE A 719 -13.46 11.76 -0.93
N LEU A 720 -12.92 11.03 0.05
CA LEU A 720 -13.70 10.48 1.15
C LEU A 720 -14.29 11.58 2.06
N ASN A 721 -13.56 12.69 2.26
CA ASN A 721 -14.01 13.86 3.01
C ASN A 721 -15.19 14.56 2.33
N ILE A 722 -15.11 14.82 1.01
CA ILE A 722 -16.21 15.39 0.23
C ILE A 722 -17.48 14.55 0.39
N SER A 723 -17.35 13.23 0.33
CA SER A 723 -18.49 12.33 0.57
C SER A 723 -19.02 12.43 2.00
N ARG A 724 -18.17 12.59 3.03
CA ARG A 724 -18.61 12.77 4.42
C ARG A 724 -19.38 14.08 4.59
N HIS A 725 -18.90 15.19 4.02
CA HIS A 725 -19.61 16.46 3.99
C HIS A 725 -20.97 16.33 3.28
N GLY A 726 -21.00 15.63 2.14
CA GLY A 726 -22.25 15.34 1.42
C GLY A 726 -23.25 14.51 2.24
N ASN A 727 -22.79 13.46 2.92
CA ASN A 727 -23.62 12.66 3.82
C ASN A 727 -24.20 13.49 4.97
N GLN A 728 -23.37 14.31 5.62
CA GLN A 728 -23.79 15.20 6.70
C GLN A 728 -24.82 16.21 6.21
N TYR A 729 -24.58 16.83 5.06
CA TYR A 729 -25.49 17.78 4.44
C TYR A 729 -26.87 17.17 4.15
N ILE A 730 -26.91 16.00 3.51
CA ILE A 730 -28.15 15.25 3.29
C ILE A 730 -28.83 14.94 4.63
N GLN A 731 -28.05 14.54 5.64
CA GLN A 731 -28.59 14.09 6.91
C GLN A 731 -29.25 15.22 7.72
N VAL A 732 -28.60 16.38 7.80
CA VAL A 732 -29.13 17.56 8.51
C VAL A 732 -30.37 18.12 7.81
N ASN A 733 -30.40 18.07 6.47
CA ASN A 733 -31.49 18.64 5.69
C ASN A 733 -32.71 17.71 5.52
N GLU A 734 -32.57 16.42 5.77
CA GLU A 734 -33.65 15.42 5.70
C GLU A 734 -34.58 15.55 4.46
N PRO A 735 -34.05 15.60 3.22
CA PRO A 735 -34.86 15.85 2.01
C PRO A 735 -35.99 14.82 1.82
N TRP A 736 -35.82 13.58 2.28
CA TRP A 736 -36.85 12.53 2.22
C TRP A 736 -38.05 12.77 3.15
N LYS A 737 -37.90 13.66 4.14
CA LYS A 737 -39.00 14.16 4.98
C LYS A 737 -39.56 15.45 4.39
N LYS A 738 -38.70 16.43 4.09
CA LYS A 738 -39.09 17.76 3.56
C LYS A 738 -39.88 17.66 2.25
N ILE A 739 -39.61 16.67 1.40
CA ILE A 739 -40.39 16.46 0.17
C ILE A 739 -41.88 16.18 0.41
N LYS A 740 -42.27 15.76 1.62
CA LYS A 740 -43.67 15.52 2.02
C LYS A 740 -44.31 16.73 2.71
N GLY A 741 -43.57 17.83 2.85
CA GLY A 741 -44.01 19.07 3.49
C GLY A 741 -44.71 20.02 2.51
N GLY A 742 -44.77 21.30 2.89
CA GLY A 742 -45.34 22.37 2.06
C GLY A 742 -44.45 22.75 0.87
N ASP A 743 -44.87 23.73 0.08
CA ASP A 743 -44.15 24.11 -1.14
C ASP A 743 -42.70 24.55 -0.88
N ASP A 744 -42.44 25.28 0.21
CA ASP A 744 -41.08 25.71 0.58
C ASP A 744 -40.20 24.53 1.02
N ASP A 745 -40.75 23.55 1.74
CA ASP A 745 -40.03 22.33 2.11
C ASP A 745 -39.71 21.48 0.87
N ARG A 746 -40.63 21.41 -0.09
CA ARG A 746 -40.42 20.71 -1.37
C ARG A 746 -39.34 21.38 -2.21
N LYS A 747 -39.32 22.71 -2.28
CA LYS A 747 -38.23 23.48 -2.93
C LYS A 747 -36.90 23.22 -2.24
N ARG A 748 -36.85 23.24 -0.90
CA ARG A 748 -35.63 22.92 -0.15
C ARG A 748 -35.14 21.49 -0.41
N ALA A 749 -36.05 20.51 -0.40
CA ALA A 749 -35.71 19.12 -0.75
C ALA A 749 -35.18 19.01 -2.19
N GLY A 750 -35.72 19.80 -3.12
CA GLY A 750 -35.22 19.99 -4.48
C GLY A 750 -33.77 20.48 -4.50
N THR A 751 -33.49 21.64 -3.91
CA THR A 751 -32.13 22.21 -3.87
C THR A 751 -31.13 21.21 -3.28
N VAL A 752 -31.44 20.61 -2.12
CA VAL A 752 -30.55 19.63 -1.46
C VAL A 752 -30.23 18.47 -2.37
N THR A 753 -31.25 17.95 -3.05
CA THR A 753 -31.11 16.81 -3.97
C THR A 753 -30.26 17.19 -5.20
N GLY A 754 -30.52 18.35 -5.80
CA GLY A 754 -29.79 18.85 -6.96
C GLY A 754 -28.31 19.15 -6.66
N VAL A 755 -28.03 19.79 -5.53
CA VAL A 755 -26.64 20.03 -5.08
C VAL A 755 -25.94 18.70 -4.81
N SER A 756 -26.59 17.77 -4.10
CA SER A 756 -26.00 16.47 -3.76
C SER A 756 -25.64 15.63 -4.99
N VAL A 757 -26.50 15.59 -6.02
CA VAL A 757 -26.20 14.83 -7.24
C VAL A 757 -25.09 15.48 -8.07
N ASN A 758 -24.94 16.81 -8.01
CA ASN A 758 -23.79 17.50 -8.60
C ASN A 758 -22.48 17.17 -7.86
N VAL A 759 -22.48 17.11 -6.52
CA VAL A 759 -21.31 16.64 -5.75
C VAL A 759 -20.98 15.18 -6.10
N ALA A 760 -21.98 14.31 -6.26
CA ALA A 760 -21.78 12.93 -6.72
C ALA A 760 -21.15 12.87 -8.13
N CYS A 761 -21.54 13.77 -9.03
CA CYS A 761 -20.93 13.91 -10.35
C CYS A 761 -19.45 14.33 -10.25
N LEU A 762 -19.10 15.28 -9.39
CA LEU A 762 -17.69 15.64 -9.13
C LEU A 762 -16.89 14.47 -8.57
N LEU A 763 -17.43 13.77 -7.56
CA LEU A 763 -16.78 12.60 -6.96
C LEU A 763 -16.44 11.54 -8.01
N SER A 764 -17.31 11.33 -9.01
CA SER A 764 -17.01 10.43 -10.13
C SER A 764 -15.75 10.83 -10.90
N ALA A 765 -15.52 12.13 -11.10
CA ALA A 765 -14.34 12.63 -11.79
C ALA A 765 -13.06 12.47 -10.97
N MET A 766 -13.12 12.81 -9.67
CA MET A 766 -11.97 12.67 -8.76
C MET A 766 -11.60 11.21 -8.49
N LEU A 767 -12.59 10.31 -8.56
CA LEU A 767 -12.39 8.87 -8.35
C LEU A 767 -11.81 8.16 -9.57
N GLU A 768 -11.89 8.73 -10.78
CA GLU A 768 -11.40 8.11 -12.02
C GLU A 768 -9.95 7.61 -11.95
N PRO A 769 -8.98 8.34 -11.38
CA PRO A 769 -7.63 7.82 -11.19
C PRO A 769 -7.53 6.60 -10.28
N TYR A 770 -8.46 6.46 -9.33
CA TYR A 770 -8.40 5.44 -8.26
C TYR A 770 -9.24 4.21 -8.57
N MET A 771 -10.50 4.39 -8.97
CA MET A 771 -11.49 3.33 -9.23
C MET A 771 -12.21 3.63 -10.57
N PRO A 772 -11.55 3.39 -11.71
CA PRO A 772 -12.05 3.80 -13.03
C PRO A 772 -13.38 3.15 -13.42
N THR A 773 -13.63 1.88 -13.05
CA THR A 773 -14.93 1.23 -13.36
C THR A 773 -16.06 1.85 -12.55
N VAL A 774 -15.84 2.08 -11.26
CA VAL A 774 -16.85 2.71 -10.38
C VAL A 774 -17.13 4.14 -10.82
N SER A 775 -16.07 4.89 -11.13
CA SER A 775 -16.14 6.23 -11.71
C SER A 775 -17.02 6.27 -12.96
N GLN A 776 -16.79 5.37 -13.92
CA GLN A 776 -17.63 5.27 -15.13
C GLN A 776 -19.06 4.85 -14.79
N THR A 777 -19.24 3.89 -13.89
CA THR A 777 -20.57 3.43 -13.44
C THR A 777 -21.38 4.58 -12.86
N ILE A 778 -20.78 5.44 -12.05
CA ILE A 778 -21.46 6.63 -11.50
C ILE A 778 -21.89 7.56 -12.63
N ARG A 779 -20.99 7.87 -13.58
CA ARG A 779 -21.32 8.73 -14.73
C ARG A 779 -22.45 8.15 -15.57
N ASP A 780 -22.46 6.85 -15.81
CA ASP A 780 -23.51 6.16 -16.58
C ASP A 780 -24.87 6.23 -15.85
N GLN A 781 -24.88 5.97 -14.53
CA GLN A 781 -26.09 6.08 -13.70
C GLN A 781 -26.63 7.51 -13.66
N LEU A 782 -25.76 8.52 -13.66
CA LEU A 782 -26.15 9.94 -13.67
C LEU A 782 -26.39 10.49 -15.08
N GLN A 783 -26.10 9.72 -16.13
CA GLN A 783 -26.00 10.20 -17.52
C GLN A 783 -25.20 11.50 -17.62
N ALA A 784 -24.08 11.57 -16.90
CA ALA A 784 -23.25 12.77 -16.84
C ALA A 784 -22.68 13.11 -18.23
N PRO A 785 -22.58 14.40 -18.61
CA PRO A 785 -21.97 14.79 -19.88
C PRO A 785 -20.55 14.24 -20.03
N ALA A 786 -20.21 13.69 -21.20
CA ALA A 786 -18.94 12.99 -21.40
C ALA A 786 -17.68 13.82 -21.04
N HIS A 787 -17.75 15.15 -21.18
CA HIS A 787 -16.64 16.06 -20.89
C HIS A 787 -16.62 16.57 -19.44
N CYS A 788 -17.59 16.21 -18.58
CA CYS A 788 -17.73 16.81 -17.25
C CYS A 788 -16.52 16.55 -16.35
N ALA A 789 -15.96 15.34 -16.38
CA ALA A 789 -14.82 14.97 -15.54
C ALA A 789 -13.57 15.79 -15.88
N ARG A 790 -13.28 15.94 -17.17
CA ARG A 790 -12.21 16.81 -17.64
C ARG A 790 -12.53 18.27 -17.33
N ALA A 791 -13.74 18.75 -17.59
CA ALA A 791 -14.08 20.16 -17.39
C ALA A 791 -13.91 20.64 -15.94
N MET A 792 -14.12 19.80 -14.93
CA MET A 792 -13.94 20.15 -13.52
C MET A 792 -12.47 20.13 -13.06
N LEU A 793 -11.64 19.25 -13.64
CA LEU A 793 -10.22 19.09 -13.25
C LEU A 793 -9.25 19.83 -14.18
N TYR A 794 -9.68 20.22 -15.37
CA TYR A 794 -8.86 20.93 -16.36
C TYR A 794 -8.61 22.38 -15.93
N ALA A 795 -7.35 22.81 -16.00
CA ALA A 795 -6.91 24.19 -15.78
C ALA A 795 -7.56 24.88 -14.56
N ASP A 796 -7.73 24.11 -13.47
CA ASP A 796 -8.20 24.58 -12.16
C ASP A 796 -9.60 25.23 -12.15
N ARG A 797 -10.47 24.84 -13.10
CA ARG A 797 -11.85 25.35 -13.22
C ARG A 797 -12.73 25.07 -11.98
N GLY A 798 -12.46 23.99 -11.25
CA GLY A 798 -13.08 23.71 -9.95
C GLY A 798 -14.44 22.99 -10.02
N PHE A 799 -15.21 23.06 -8.95
CA PHE A 799 -16.51 22.39 -8.85
C PHE A 799 -17.59 23.19 -9.59
N LEU A 800 -18.15 22.59 -10.64
CA LEU A 800 -19.15 23.21 -11.53
C LEU A 800 -20.50 22.49 -11.42
N CYS A 801 -21.60 23.21 -11.64
CA CYS A 801 -22.92 22.63 -11.83
C CYS A 801 -22.96 21.84 -13.15
N SER A 802 -22.59 20.56 -13.08
CA SER A 802 -22.49 19.67 -14.24
C SER A 802 -23.82 19.06 -14.66
N LEU A 803 -24.78 19.00 -13.74
CA LEU A 803 -26.13 18.49 -13.96
C LEU A 803 -27.10 19.62 -13.66
N SER A 804 -27.54 20.34 -14.69
CA SER A 804 -28.48 21.45 -14.57
C SER A 804 -29.89 20.97 -14.23
N ALA A 805 -30.74 21.88 -13.73
CA ALA A 805 -32.15 21.59 -13.53
C ALA A 805 -32.80 21.10 -14.83
N GLY A 806 -33.59 20.03 -14.75
CA GLY A 806 -34.18 19.34 -15.90
C GLY A 806 -33.29 18.28 -16.55
N HIS A 807 -32.00 18.16 -16.18
CA HIS A 807 -31.15 17.05 -16.63
C HIS A 807 -31.75 15.71 -16.20
N ARG A 808 -31.84 14.75 -17.12
CA ARG A 808 -32.41 13.43 -16.84
C ARG A 808 -31.29 12.44 -16.49
N ILE A 809 -31.35 11.84 -15.30
CA ILE A 809 -30.42 10.79 -14.90
C ILE A 809 -30.87 9.41 -15.42
N GLY A 810 -29.96 8.44 -15.37
CA GLY A 810 -30.22 7.05 -15.70
C GLY A 810 -30.85 6.26 -14.54
N THR A 811 -30.65 4.94 -14.56
CA THR A 811 -31.12 4.06 -13.48
C THR A 811 -30.03 3.92 -12.42
N VAL A 812 -30.36 4.24 -11.18
CA VAL A 812 -29.42 4.15 -10.06
C VAL A 812 -29.38 2.76 -9.47
N SER A 813 -28.19 2.31 -9.05
CA SER A 813 -27.98 1.01 -8.44
C SER A 813 -26.85 1.06 -7.41
N PRO A 814 -26.90 0.23 -6.34
CA PRO A 814 -25.85 0.21 -5.33
C PRO A 814 -24.46 -0.03 -5.92
N LEU A 815 -23.53 0.91 -5.67
CA LEU A 815 -22.16 0.86 -6.21
C LEU A 815 -21.27 -0.22 -5.60
N PHE A 816 -21.41 -0.48 -4.30
CA PHE A 816 -20.54 -1.37 -3.54
C PHE A 816 -21.33 -2.47 -2.85
N GLN A 817 -20.67 -3.62 -2.69
CA GLN A 817 -21.17 -4.73 -1.91
C GLN A 817 -20.39 -4.84 -0.61
N LYS A 818 -21.06 -5.32 0.43
CA LYS A 818 -20.42 -5.58 1.72
C LYS A 818 -19.47 -6.77 1.58
N LEU A 819 -18.27 -6.65 2.18
CA LEU A 819 -17.37 -7.77 2.34
C LEU A 819 -17.73 -8.50 3.64
N GLU A 820 -18.20 -9.74 3.51
CA GLU A 820 -18.65 -10.55 4.64
C GLU A 820 -17.49 -11.24 5.35
N SER A 821 -17.56 -11.31 6.68
CA SER A 821 -16.49 -11.87 7.52
C SER A 821 -16.13 -13.31 7.14
N GLU A 822 -17.11 -14.14 6.77
CA GLU A 822 -16.89 -15.52 6.34
C GLU A 822 -16.09 -15.60 5.02
N GLN A 823 -16.44 -14.78 4.04
CA GLN A 823 -15.72 -14.70 2.76
C GLN A 823 -14.26 -14.27 3.00
N ILE A 824 -14.07 -13.26 3.86
CA ILE A 824 -12.76 -12.68 4.15
C ILE A 824 -11.87 -13.68 4.90
N GLU A 825 -12.40 -14.40 5.89
CA GLU A 825 -11.64 -15.43 6.61
C GLU A 825 -11.27 -16.61 5.69
N ALA A 826 -12.15 -16.99 4.75
CA ALA A 826 -11.84 -18.02 3.76
C ALA A 826 -10.69 -17.58 2.82
N LEU A 827 -10.70 -16.33 2.36
CA LEU A 827 -9.63 -15.77 1.54
C LEU A 827 -8.32 -15.64 2.34
N ARG A 828 -8.40 -15.14 3.58
CA ARG A 828 -7.24 -15.05 4.47
C ARG A 828 -6.56 -16.40 4.66
N LYS A 829 -7.32 -17.46 4.91
CA LYS A 829 -6.79 -18.84 5.01
C LYS A 829 -6.18 -19.31 3.69
N ARG A 830 -6.84 -19.05 2.55
CA ARG A 830 -6.35 -19.44 1.21
C ARG A 830 -4.97 -18.86 0.91
N PHE A 831 -4.70 -17.62 1.34
CA PHE A 831 -3.47 -16.89 1.03
C PHE A 831 -2.51 -16.74 2.23
N GLY A 832 -2.79 -17.42 3.35
CA GLY A 832 -1.97 -17.40 4.57
C GLY A 832 -0.75 -18.33 4.54
N GLY A 833 -0.54 -19.07 3.45
CA GLY A 833 0.47 -20.13 3.33
C GLY A 833 -0.07 -21.51 3.69
N GLN A 834 0.65 -22.55 3.28
CA GLN A 834 0.36 -23.90 3.78
C GLN A 834 0.68 -23.93 5.27
N GLN A 835 -0.31 -24.26 6.12
CA GLN A 835 -0.01 -24.70 7.48
C GLN A 835 0.91 -25.90 7.35
N VAL A 836 2.17 -25.74 7.72
CA VAL A 836 3.04 -26.88 8.04
C VAL A 836 2.38 -27.53 9.25
N SER A 837 1.50 -28.51 8.99
CA SER A 837 1.20 -29.52 9.99
C SER A 837 2.53 -30.09 10.42
N THR A 838 2.86 -29.93 11.69
CA THR A 838 3.95 -30.61 12.39
C THR A 838 3.78 -32.12 12.19
N VAL A 839 4.30 -32.65 11.09
CA VAL A 839 4.57 -34.06 10.93
C VAL A 839 6.04 -34.23 11.23
N ASN A 840 6.30 -34.96 12.31
CA ASN A 840 7.62 -35.33 12.78
C ASN A 840 8.55 -35.75 11.64
N SER A 841 9.77 -35.24 11.71
CA SER A 841 10.92 -35.67 10.95
C SER A 841 11.11 -37.19 10.99
N ALA A 842 10.95 -37.84 9.85
CA ALA A 842 11.60 -39.11 9.55
C ALA A 842 12.34 -38.95 8.22
N GLN A 843 13.66 -39.07 8.28
CA GLN A 843 14.59 -38.94 7.15
C GLN A 843 14.34 -40.03 6.09
N PRO A 844 14.48 -39.73 4.79
CA PRO A 844 14.64 -40.76 3.77
C PRO A 844 16.13 -41.06 3.52
N LYS A 845 16.48 -42.36 3.49
CA LYS A 845 17.76 -42.91 2.98
C LYS A 845 17.49 -43.69 1.67
N PRO A 846 18.52 -43.97 0.84
CA PRO A 846 18.54 -43.70 -0.61
C PRO A 846 18.17 -44.91 -1.50
N PRO A 847 17.90 -44.71 -2.80
CA PRO A 847 17.48 -45.79 -3.70
C PRO A 847 18.67 -46.56 -4.32
N ALA A 848 18.52 -47.88 -4.42
CA ALA A 848 19.32 -48.75 -5.28
C ALA A 848 18.46 -49.27 -6.45
N ALA A 849 19.13 -49.63 -7.54
CA ALA A 849 18.69 -49.56 -8.94
C ALA A 849 17.90 -50.77 -9.53
N ALA A 850 17.29 -50.48 -10.70
CA ALA A 850 16.90 -51.30 -11.88
C ALA A 850 15.76 -52.34 -11.73
N ALA A 851 14.55 -52.19 -12.33
CA ALA A 851 14.08 -52.21 -13.75
C ALA A 851 13.18 -53.47 -13.99
N PRO A 852 12.29 -53.58 -15.02
CA PRO A 852 11.88 -52.65 -16.08
C PRO A 852 10.36 -52.41 -16.17
N ALA A 853 9.97 -51.52 -17.09
CA ALA A 853 8.62 -51.07 -17.40
C ALA A 853 7.70 -52.14 -18.02
N VAL A 854 6.40 -52.09 -17.69
CA VAL A 854 5.31 -52.66 -18.50
C VAL A 854 4.11 -51.70 -18.50
N ASN A 855 3.63 -51.40 -19.70
CA ASN A 855 2.49 -50.54 -20.05
C ASN A 855 1.19 -50.89 -19.30
N ALA A 856 0.46 -49.87 -18.82
CA ALA A 856 -0.95 -50.01 -18.43
C ALA A 856 -1.84 -49.15 -19.33
N SER A 857 -2.58 -49.84 -20.18
CA SER A 857 -3.61 -49.38 -21.10
C SER A 857 -4.86 -48.84 -20.38
N VAL A 858 -5.51 -47.87 -21.01
CA VAL A 858 -6.85 -47.33 -20.68
C VAL A 858 -7.90 -48.45 -20.78
N SER A 859 -8.69 -48.68 -19.73
CA SER A 859 -9.75 -49.70 -19.72
C SER A 859 -11.06 -49.20 -20.34
N ALA A 860 -11.66 -50.05 -21.17
CA ALA A 860 -12.95 -49.86 -21.81
C ALA A 860 -14.14 -49.95 -20.82
N ALA A 861 -15.25 -49.28 -21.15
CA ALA A 861 -16.48 -49.25 -20.36
C ALA A 861 -17.11 -50.64 -20.17
N ASP A 862 -17.62 -50.93 -18.96
CA ASP A 862 -18.35 -52.16 -18.61
C ASP A 862 -19.87 -51.90 -18.66
N PRO A 863 -20.57 -52.35 -19.73
CA PRO A 863 -21.98 -52.01 -19.95
C PRO A 863 -22.94 -52.61 -18.91
N GLU A 864 -22.59 -53.77 -18.34
CA GLU A 864 -23.46 -54.46 -17.38
C GLU A 864 -23.40 -53.80 -16.01
N LYS A 865 -22.19 -53.36 -15.61
CA LYS A 865 -21.98 -52.58 -14.37
C LYS A 865 -22.64 -51.20 -14.45
N ALA A 866 -22.57 -50.53 -15.61
CA ALA A 866 -23.27 -49.26 -15.81
C ALA A 866 -24.80 -49.40 -15.68
N LYS A 867 -25.38 -50.49 -16.21
CA LYS A 867 -26.82 -50.76 -16.10
C LYS A 867 -27.28 -51.00 -14.66
N GLN A 868 -26.50 -51.73 -13.86
CA GLN A 868 -26.77 -51.95 -12.44
C GLN A 868 -26.67 -50.65 -11.62
N LEU A 869 -25.63 -49.84 -11.87
CA LEU A 869 -25.44 -48.55 -11.21
C LEU A 869 -26.54 -47.55 -11.58
N ALA A 870 -27.02 -47.54 -12.83
CA ALA A 870 -28.15 -46.70 -13.25
C ALA A 870 -29.44 -47.06 -12.50
N ALA A 871 -29.72 -48.35 -12.30
CA ALA A 871 -30.86 -48.80 -11.49
C ALA A 871 -30.72 -48.40 -10.01
N ALA A 872 -29.51 -48.49 -9.44
CA ALA A 872 -29.24 -48.05 -8.08
C ALA A 872 -29.39 -46.54 -7.89
N VAL A 873 -28.93 -45.73 -8.85
CA VAL A 873 -29.11 -44.27 -8.87
C VAL A 873 -30.60 -43.91 -8.94
N ALA A 874 -31.39 -44.59 -9.76
CA ALA A 874 -32.83 -44.36 -9.86
C ALA A 874 -33.54 -44.65 -8.53
N LYS A 875 -33.27 -45.82 -7.93
CA LYS A 875 -33.86 -46.24 -6.65
C LYS A 875 -33.50 -45.28 -5.50
N GLN A 876 -32.23 -44.85 -5.44
CA GLN A 876 -31.78 -43.91 -4.41
C GLN A 876 -32.35 -42.49 -4.65
N GLY A 877 -32.53 -42.09 -5.92
CA GLY A 877 -33.20 -40.84 -6.28
C GLY A 877 -34.67 -40.80 -5.84
N ASP A 878 -35.40 -41.90 -6.00
CA ASP A 878 -36.79 -42.03 -5.53
C ASP A 878 -36.89 -41.98 -4.02
N LYS A 879 -35.95 -42.61 -3.31
CA LYS A 879 -35.87 -42.55 -1.84
C LYS A 879 -35.65 -41.12 -1.34
N VAL A 880 -34.75 -40.36 -1.95
CA VAL A 880 -34.53 -38.95 -1.62
C VAL A 880 -35.78 -38.10 -1.91
N ARG A 881 -36.48 -38.36 -3.02
CA ARG A 881 -37.73 -37.66 -3.35
C ARG A 881 -38.85 -37.97 -2.35
N ALA A 882 -39.01 -39.22 -1.95
CA ALA A 882 -39.98 -39.63 -0.93
C ALA A 882 -39.68 -38.98 0.42
N LEU A 883 -38.42 -38.96 0.86
CA LEU A 883 -38.00 -38.32 2.12
C LEU A 883 -38.24 -36.80 2.11
N LYS A 884 -38.01 -36.13 0.97
CA LYS A 884 -38.34 -34.71 0.81
C LYS A 884 -39.84 -34.45 0.81
N ALA A 885 -40.63 -35.31 0.17
CA ALA A 885 -42.09 -35.20 0.16
C ALA A 885 -42.71 -35.41 1.56
N GLN A 886 -42.11 -36.29 2.37
CA GLN A 886 -42.50 -36.54 3.76
C GLN A 886 -41.96 -35.50 4.76
N LYS A 887 -41.27 -34.46 4.30
CA LYS A 887 -40.61 -33.43 5.14
C LYS A 887 -39.72 -34.03 6.24
N ALA A 888 -38.98 -35.10 5.92
CA ALA A 888 -38.01 -35.69 6.83
C ALA A 888 -36.91 -34.70 7.22
N GLU A 889 -36.24 -34.94 8.37
CA GLU A 889 -35.19 -34.05 8.86
C GLU A 889 -34.09 -33.77 7.82
N LYS A 890 -33.62 -32.52 7.79
CA LYS A 890 -32.63 -32.04 6.83
C LYS A 890 -31.32 -32.84 6.89
N SER A 891 -30.93 -33.30 8.08
CA SER A 891 -29.76 -34.17 8.32
C SER A 891 -29.88 -35.50 7.56
N VAL A 892 -31.04 -36.16 7.67
CA VAL A 892 -31.35 -37.45 7.03
C VAL A 892 -31.44 -37.31 5.51
N VAL A 893 -32.08 -36.25 5.01
CA VAL A 893 -32.16 -35.97 3.57
C VAL A 893 -30.76 -35.70 3.00
N THR A 894 -29.91 -34.97 3.73
CA THR A 894 -28.55 -34.65 3.27
C THR A 894 -27.68 -35.91 3.18
N ALA A 895 -27.74 -36.80 4.16
CA ALA A 895 -27.01 -38.07 4.13
C ALA A 895 -27.39 -38.95 2.92
N GLU A 896 -28.68 -39.05 2.60
CA GLU A 896 -29.16 -39.85 1.46
C GLU A 896 -28.88 -39.17 0.09
N VAL A 897 -28.77 -37.84 0.05
CA VAL A 897 -28.31 -37.08 -1.13
C VAL A 897 -26.82 -37.31 -1.39
N THR A 898 -25.99 -37.37 -0.35
CA THR A 898 -24.56 -37.67 -0.50
C THR A 898 -24.34 -39.05 -1.13
N LYS A 899 -25.07 -40.08 -0.66
CA LYS A 899 -25.05 -41.42 -1.26
C LYS A 899 -25.47 -41.41 -2.74
N LEU A 900 -26.46 -40.60 -3.09
CA LEU A 900 -26.91 -40.46 -4.48
C LEU A 900 -25.84 -39.83 -5.39
N LEU A 901 -25.09 -38.84 -4.88
CA LEU A 901 -24.02 -38.19 -5.63
C LEU A 901 -22.84 -39.14 -5.86
N GLU A 902 -22.52 -39.97 -4.87
CA GLU A 902 -21.45 -40.96 -4.98
C GLU A 902 -21.80 -42.07 -5.99
N LEU A 903 -23.02 -42.60 -5.96
CA LEU A 903 -23.51 -43.55 -6.97
C LEU A 903 -23.49 -42.98 -8.39
N LYS A 904 -23.77 -41.67 -8.55
CA LYS A 904 -23.68 -40.99 -9.86
C LYS A 904 -22.24 -40.83 -10.34
N LYS A 905 -21.30 -40.61 -9.41
CA LYS A 905 -19.87 -40.54 -9.71
C LYS A 905 -19.34 -41.89 -10.19
N GLU A 906 -19.74 -42.96 -9.51
CA GLU A 906 -19.41 -44.33 -9.90
C GLU A 906 -20.02 -44.72 -11.25
N LEU A 907 -21.27 -44.32 -11.53
CA LEU A 907 -21.91 -44.52 -12.83
C LEU A 907 -21.16 -43.76 -13.94
N ALA A 908 -20.76 -42.50 -13.71
CA ALA A 908 -20.00 -41.72 -14.68
C ALA A 908 -18.67 -42.41 -15.02
N LEU A 909 -17.96 -42.91 -14.01
CA LEU A 909 -16.72 -43.67 -14.19
C LEU A 909 -16.96 -44.99 -14.95
N ALA A 910 -18.03 -45.72 -14.65
CA ALA A 910 -18.39 -46.97 -15.33
C ALA A 910 -18.80 -46.77 -16.80
N GLU A 911 -19.39 -45.60 -17.12
CA GLU A 911 -19.71 -45.18 -18.49
C GLU A 911 -18.54 -44.52 -19.23
N GLY A 912 -17.36 -44.42 -18.61
CA GLY A 912 -16.17 -43.77 -19.19
C GLY A 912 -16.27 -42.24 -19.31
N LYS A 913 -17.16 -41.61 -18.53
CA LYS A 913 -17.35 -40.15 -18.47
C LYS A 913 -16.56 -39.54 -17.31
N ASN A 914 -15.94 -38.38 -17.53
CA ASN A 914 -15.18 -37.67 -16.51
C ASN A 914 -16.12 -37.16 -15.39
N PRO A 915 -15.94 -37.53 -14.11
CA PRO A 915 -16.92 -37.28 -13.04
C PRO A 915 -17.04 -35.83 -12.52
N GLU A 916 -16.46 -34.83 -13.17
CA GLU A 916 -16.62 -33.44 -12.76
C GLU A 916 -17.98 -32.85 -13.21
N PRO A 917 -18.69 -32.11 -12.35
CA PRO A 917 -20.01 -31.60 -12.66
C PRO A 917 -19.93 -30.44 -13.67
N SER A 918 -20.53 -30.64 -14.85
CA SER A 918 -20.77 -29.59 -15.85
C SER A 918 -21.64 -28.47 -15.26
N LEU A 919 -21.11 -27.24 -15.28
CA LEU A 919 -21.82 -25.98 -15.02
C LEU A 919 -23.11 -25.92 -15.84
N GLN A 920 -24.27 -25.93 -15.18
CA GLN A 920 -25.57 -25.79 -15.83
C GLN A 920 -25.76 -24.36 -16.36
N LYS A 921 -26.08 -24.29 -17.65
CA LYS A 921 -26.77 -23.18 -18.33
C LYS A 921 -28.05 -22.80 -17.57
N GLY A 922 -28.32 -21.49 -17.52
CA GLY A 922 -29.21 -20.84 -16.56
C GLY A 922 -30.72 -21.00 -16.77
N LYS A 923 -31.50 -20.24 -16.00
CA LYS A 923 -32.92 -19.98 -16.27
C LYS A 923 -33.40 -18.63 -15.74
N LYS A 924 -33.91 -17.84 -16.69
CA LYS A 924 -34.92 -16.80 -16.53
C LYS A 924 -35.99 -17.17 -15.49
N LYS A 925 -36.29 -16.23 -14.60
CA LYS A 925 -37.64 -15.78 -14.27
C LYS A 925 -37.57 -14.35 -13.77
#